data_AF-A0A1Y4CIZ8-F1
#
_entry.id   AF-A0A1Y4CIZ8-F1
#
_cell.length_a   1.000
_cell.length_b   1.000
_cell.length_c   1.000
_cell.angle_alpha   90.00
_cell.angle_beta   90.00
_cell.angle_gamma   90.00
#
_symmetry.space_group_name_H-M   'P 1'
#
loop_
_entity.id
_entity.type
_entity.pdbx_description
1 polymer ?
#
loop_
_entity_poly.entity_id
_entity_poly.type
_entity_poly.pdbx_seq_one_letter_code
_entity_poly.pdbx_strand_id
1 'polypeptide(L)'
;MLCRRQAGGGLTLARRPSAFSALIAVDKPAGMTSHDVVSRVRRAVGERRVGHAGTLDPAATGVLVVGIGQATKLLGLLTLDRKGYRATFQLGAETTTDDAEGEVTRTAEVPDELLDGRAHPIIAGLVGWHDQVPPQYSAVSVNGRRAYDAARAGEEVELAARRIRIYDASCCGVDPEARTWELDLDVSKGTYVRSIARDLGRDLGCLAHVSELTRTFAGPVTLADCVSLAELQAGGADLVRERCLDPAAVLGLAARELTLGEISDVTNGRRIPLGTVRQGVVSREPAQGERVALTLGGGLAGIWRRDGRHLVCETNFPQAIEGVRDVPLPAELSPERPLAPRAAVALLRDAPGCCGGPRSLGGGDVSLLGGEVTGWVSLQEHLALEPPAPGNDPRLMRRFSAGSDRFVCAIGAFDGLHRGHRALIARARAEADARGAHLMVVTFTPDPARVLGGEGAPRDLLPAGERPALIQASWDVDAVLVVDFTPQVAALPYERFVREVLGAYCTVVSLVVGEDFCLGAGGAGTVAALRALGEKDGFDVTGVPLMRDGGAPITATRIRGLLAKGRVEEAASLLGRCHRVFGVVEHGRGEGTGFGFPTANVRVLDGLALPAEGVYAGFVDVDMAPGESERRAYPAAINVGKPRSFSPGEEGEQFLEATLLGFEGDLYGRGVRVTFVRWLRAPRRFDSVEELERTVLSNVDWVRRTLGEKGVVLQRVPDFSLCELVARSRGEVAS
;
A
#
# COMPACT_ATOMS: atom_id res chain seq x y z
N MET A 1 -40.75 -34.41 -50.10
CA MET A 1 -41.93 -34.32 -49.19
C MET A 1 -41.49 -33.77 -47.85
N LEU A 2 -42.36 -33.08 -47.12
CA LEU A 2 -42.10 -32.62 -45.75
C LEU A 2 -42.35 -33.74 -44.74
N CYS A 3 -41.69 -33.70 -43.59
CA CYS A 3 -42.41 -33.77 -42.32
C CYS A 3 -41.63 -33.04 -41.20
N ARG A 4 -42.36 -32.53 -40.20
CA ARG A 4 -41.80 -31.82 -39.04
C ARG A 4 -41.46 -32.80 -37.92
N ARG A 5 -40.45 -32.48 -37.10
CA ARG A 5 -40.43 -32.84 -35.67
C ARG A 5 -40.20 -31.59 -34.83
N GLN A 6 -40.68 -31.63 -33.58
CA GLN A 6 -41.00 -30.43 -32.81
C GLN A 6 -39.79 -29.80 -32.12
N ALA A 7 -39.91 -28.49 -31.85
CA ALA A 7 -39.09 -27.84 -30.83
C ALA A 7 -39.41 -28.46 -29.45
N GLY A 8 -38.39 -29.03 -28.81
CA GLY A 8 -38.53 -29.76 -27.54
C GLY A 8 -37.18 -30.03 -26.87
N GLY A 9 -36.20 -29.19 -27.15
CA GLY A 9 -34.81 -29.33 -26.72
C GLY A 9 -34.18 -27.96 -26.56
N GLY A 10 -34.68 -27.17 -25.61
CA GLY A 10 -34.03 -25.92 -25.23
C GLY A 10 -32.63 -26.22 -24.71
N LEU A 11 -31.61 -25.76 -25.41
CA LEU A 11 -30.22 -25.81 -24.93
C LEU A 11 -30.19 -25.26 -23.52
N THR A 12 -29.85 -26.11 -22.55
CA THR A 12 -29.71 -25.72 -21.14
C THR A 12 -28.49 -24.81 -21.04
N LEU A 13 -28.70 -23.51 -21.30
CA LEU A 13 -27.67 -22.48 -21.26
C LEU A 13 -26.86 -22.66 -19.99
N ALA A 14 -25.56 -22.94 -20.16
CA ALA A 14 -24.60 -22.95 -19.07
C ALA A 14 -24.84 -21.67 -18.24
N ARG A 15 -25.05 -21.85 -16.92
CA ARG A 15 -25.61 -20.81 -16.02
C ARG A 15 -25.13 -19.43 -16.44
N ARG A 16 -26.05 -18.55 -16.86
CA ARG A 16 -25.73 -17.19 -17.32
C ARG A 16 -24.65 -16.60 -16.40
N PRO A 17 -23.52 -16.11 -16.94
CA PRO A 17 -22.47 -15.54 -16.13
C PRO A 17 -23.05 -14.40 -15.28
N SER A 18 -22.55 -14.27 -14.05
CA SER A 18 -22.93 -13.19 -13.16
C SER A 18 -22.49 -11.85 -13.75
N ALA A 19 -23.25 -10.79 -13.52
CA ALA A 19 -22.94 -9.46 -14.03
C ALA A 19 -21.65 -8.89 -13.44
N PHE A 20 -21.33 -9.28 -12.20
CA PHE A 20 -20.13 -8.89 -11.46
C PHE A 20 -19.71 -10.01 -10.48
N SER A 21 -18.57 -9.87 -9.81
CA SER A 21 -18.12 -10.82 -8.78
C SER A 21 -17.36 -10.09 -7.65
N ALA A 22 -17.81 -10.27 -6.41
CA ALA A 22 -17.26 -9.56 -5.25
C ALA A 22 -17.35 -10.40 -3.95
N LEU A 23 -16.47 -10.10 -2.99
CA LEU A 23 -16.64 -10.45 -1.57
C LEU A 23 -17.20 -9.24 -0.83
N ILE A 24 -18.08 -9.48 0.14
CA ILE A 24 -18.59 -8.44 1.05
C ILE A 24 -18.82 -8.99 2.45
N ALA A 25 -18.65 -8.16 3.47
CA ALA A 25 -19.05 -8.46 4.84
C ALA A 25 -20.45 -7.90 5.11
N VAL A 26 -21.33 -8.70 5.72
CA VAL A 26 -22.67 -8.27 6.12
C VAL A 26 -22.77 -8.34 7.64
N ASP A 27 -23.26 -7.26 8.26
CA ASP A 27 -23.68 -7.35 9.66
C ASP A 27 -25.00 -8.14 9.70
N LYS A 28 -24.94 -9.33 10.31
CA LYS A 28 -26.08 -10.22 10.45
C LYS A 28 -26.93 -9.73 11.64
N PRO A 29 -28.20 -9.33 11.44
CA PRO A 29 -29.13 -9.11 12.54
C PRO A 29 -29.57 -10.43 13.22
N ALA A 30 -30.07 -10.33 14.44
CA ALA A 30 -30.68 -11.44 15.18
C ALA A 30 -31.97 -11.94 14.51
N GLY A 31 -32.44 -13.13 14.89
CA GLY A 31 -33.70 -13.70 14.42
C GLY A 31 -33.70 -14.15 12.94
N MET A 32 -32.52 -14.40 12.36
CA MET A 32 -32.35 -14.81 10.97
C MET A 32 -31.21 -15.81 10.84
N THR A 33 -31.31 -16.79 9.93
CA THR A 33 -30.19 -17.68 9.64
C THR A 33 -29.19 -17.03 8.68
N SER A 34 -27.97 -17.58 8.62
CA SER A 34 -26.98 -17.19 7.60
C SER A 34 -27.48 -17.43 6.14
N HIS A 35 -28.47 -18.31 5.94
CA HIS A 35 -29.09 -18.56 4.64
C HIS A 35 -30.15 -17.51 4.27
N ASP A 36 -30.80 -16.89 5.27
CA ASP A 36 -31.72 -15.77 5.06
C ASP A 36 -30.97 -14.51 4.63
N VAL A 37 -29.81 -14.25 5.24
CA VAL A 37 -28.88 -13.19 4.80
C VAL A 37 -28.52 -13.36 3.33
N VAL A 38 -28.02 -14.54 2.94
CA VAL A 38 -27.72 -14.86 1.54
C VAL A 38 -28.94 -14.68 0.63
N SER A 39 -30.14 -15.02 1.12
CA SER A 39 -31.38 -14.87 0.36
C SER A 39 -31.83 -13.40 0.20
N ARG A 40 -31.50 -12.51 1.15
CA ARG A 40 -31.71 -11.06 1.01
C ARG A 40 -30.66 -10.42 0.09
N VAL A 41 -29.37 -10.71 0.27
CA VAL A 41 -28.29 -10.23 -0.62
C VAL A 41 -28.58 -10.60 -2.08
N ARG A 42 -29.02 -11.86 -2.31
CA ARG A 42 -29.41 -12.36 -3.64
C ARG A 42 -30.55 -11.56 -4.29
N ARG A 43 -31.49 -11.03 -3.50
CA ARG A 43 -32.57 -10.16 -4.01
C ARG A 43 -32.06 -8.74 -4.28
N ALA A 44 -31.28 -8.19 -3.35
CA ALA A 44 -30.75 -6.83 -3.41
C ALA A 44 -29.88 -6.57 -4.65
N VAL A 45 -28.98 -7.51 -4.99
CA VAL A 45 -28.02 -7.32 -6.09
C VAL A 45 -28.46 -7.96 -7.42
N GLY A 46 -29.66 -8.58 -7.46
CA GLY A 46 -30.21 -9.27 -8.64
C GLY A 46 -29.52 -10.58 -9.06
N GLU A 47 -28.39 -10.94 -8.44
CA GLU A 47 -27.63 -12.14 -8.78
C GLU A 47 -28.32 -13.45 -8.39
N ARG A 48 -27.90 -14.56 -9.01
CA ARG A 48 -28.35 -15.91 -8.61
C ARG A 48 -27.32 -16.68 -7.81
N ARG A 49 -26.04 -16.35 -7.98
CA ARG A 49 -24.91 -17.07 -7.42
C ARG A 49 -24.36 -16.34 -6.19
N VAL A 50 -24.98 -16.59 -5.04
CA VAL A 50 -24.60 -16.01 -3.74
C VAL A 50 -24.57 -17.10 -2.67
N GLY A 51 -23.55 -17.07 -1.80
CA GLY A 51 -23.36 -17.96 -0.64
C GLY A 51 -22.53 -17.27 0.46
N HIS A 52 -22.35 -17.91 1.62
CA HIS A 52 -21.61 -17.35 2.75
C HIS A 52 -20.50 -18.29 3.26
N ALA A 53 -19.54 -17.73 4.02
CA ALA A 53 -18.55 -18.48 4.80
C ALA A 53 -18.83 -18.31 6.31
N GLY A 54 -18.37 -19.26 7.14
CA GLY A 54 -18.44 -19.18 8.59
C GLY A 54 -19.83 -18.91 9.17
N THR A 55 -20.73 -19.90 9.17
CA THR A 55 -22.10 -19.80 9.71
C THR A 55 -22.18 -19.09 11.08
N LEU A 56 -23.26 -18.33 11.28
CA LEU A 56 -23.79 -17.86 12.56
C LEU A 56 -25.18 -18.46 12.81
N ASP A 57 -25.44 -18.74 14.09
CA ASP A 57 -26.72 -19.21 14.63
C ASP A 57 -27.80 -18.09 14.56
N PRO A 58 -29.11 -18.40 14.74
CA PRO A 58 -30.19 -17.44 14.47
C PRO A 58 -30.14 -16.18 15.35
N ALA A 59 -29.98 -16.33 16.66
CA ALA A 59 -29.80 -15.23 17.61
C ALA A 59 -28.52 -14.42 17.37
N ALA A 60 -27.39 -15.08 17.08
CA ALA A 60 -26.07 -14.45 17.06
C ALA A 60 -25.89 -13.41 15.95
N THR A 61 -25.41 -12.21 16.29
CA THR A 61 -25.27 -11.06 15.37
C THR A 61 -23.85 -10.94 14.79
N GLY A 62 -23.62 -9.94 13.93
CA GLY A 62 -22.28 -9.51 13.54
C GLY A 62 -21.75 -10.14 12.24
N VAL A 63 -20.42 -10.10 12.09
CA VAL A 63 -19.72 -10.28 10.81
C VAL A 63 -20.06 -11.59 10.11
N LEU A 64 -20.70 -11.54 8.94
CA LEU A 64 -20.91 -12.68 8.04
C LEU A 64 -20.35 -12.39 6.65
N VAL A 65 -19.33 -13.15 6.23
CA VAL A 65 -18.71 -12.98 4.90
C VAL A 65 -19.56 -13.66 3.82
N VAL A 66 -19.92 -12.89 2.79
CA VAL A 66 -20.79 -13.29 1.67
C VAL A 66 -20.02 -13.15 0.35
N GLY A 67 -20.12 -14.16 -0.51
CA GLY A 67 -19.49 -14.18 -1.83
C GLY A 67 -20.52 -14.18 -2.95
N ILE A 68 -20.31 -13.30 -3.93
CA ILE A 68 -21.19 -13.10 -5.10
C ILE A 68 -20.46 -13.51 -6.38
N GLY A 69 -21.17 -14.14 -7.32
CA GLY A 69 -20.61 -14.58 -8.59
C GLY A 69 -19.51 -15.61 -8.41
N GLN A 70 -18.34 -15.39 -9.02
CA GLN A 70 -17.17 -16.27 -8.89
C GLN A 70 -16.62 -16.32 -7.47
N ALA A 71 -16.80 -15.27 -6.64
CA ALA A 71 -16.32 -15.22 -5.26
C ALA A 71 -16.95 -16.31 -4.36
N THR A 72 -18.06 -16.93 -4.77
CA THR A 72 -18.56 -18.15 -4.12
C THR A 72 -17.56 -19.32 -4.13
N LYS A 73 -16.54 -19.32 -5.02
CA LYS A 73 -15.40 -20.26 -4.94
C LYS A 73 -14.45 -19.91 -3.78
N LEU A 74 -14.24 -18.63 -3.49
CA LEU A 74 -13.31 -18.18 -2.45
C LEU A 74 -13.75 -18.58 -1.05
N LEU A 75 -15.07 -18.71 -0.81
CA LEU A 75 -15.65 -19.02 0.50
C LEU A 75 -15.13 -20.33 1.13
N GLY A 76 -14.66 -21.29 0.31
CA GLY A 76 -14.00 -22.53 0.77
C GLY A 76 -12.47 -22.45 0.89
N LEU A 77 -11.87 -21.33 0.44
CA LEU A 77 -10.45 -21.02 0.53
C LEU A 77 -10.14 -20.01 1.66
N LEU A 78 -11.15 -19.27 2.14
CA LEU A 78 -11.08 -18.44 3.34
C LEU A 78 -10.87 -19.34 4.57
N THR A 79 -9.75 -19.18 5.28
CA THR A 79 -9.40 -20.04 6.43
C THR A 79 -10.22 -19.72 7.69
N LEU A 80 -10.56 -18.43 7.88
CA LEU A 80 -11.39 -17.86 8.97
C LEU A 80 -11.14 -18.51 10.35
N ASP A 81 -9.85 -18.67 10.65
CA ASP A 81 -9.32 -19.58 11.67
C ASP A 81 -9.19 -18.98 13.07
N ARG A 82 -9.31 -17.66 13.19
CA ARG A 82 -9.66 -16.93 14.42
C ARG A 82 -11.01 -16.23 14.25
N LYS A 83 -11.73 -16.04 15.36
CA LYS A 83 -12.98 -15.28 15.44
C LYS A 83 -13.04 -14.52 16.77
N GLY A 84 -13.45 -13.27 16.71
CA GLY A 84 -13.77 -12.47 17.89
C GLY A 84 -15.26 -12.54 18.18
N TYR A 85 -15.61 -12.64 19.46
CA TYR A 85 -16.98 -12.58 19.93
C TYR A 85 -17.09 -11.66 21.14
N ARG A 86 -18.13 -10.84 21.16
CA ARG A 86 -18.67 -10.25 22.38
C ARG A 86 -19.86 -11.08 22.83
N ALA A 87 -19.86 -11.51 24.08
CA ALA A 87 -20.86 -12.44 24.60
C ALA A 87 -21.32 -12.05 26.00
N THR A 88 -22.63 -12.06 26.21
CA THR A 88 -23.24 -11.90 27.52
C THR A 88 -23.57 -13.28 28.06
N PHE A 89 -22.96 -13.66 29.19
CA PHE A 89 -23.22 -14.92 29.88
C PHE A 89 -24.21 -14.65 31.02
N GLN A 90 -25.37 -15.28 30.97
CA GLN A 90 -26.36 -15.24 32.04
C GLN A 90 -26.05 -16.32 33.06
N LEU A 91 -25.76 -15.92 34.31
CA LEU A 91 -25.48 -16.86 35.40
C LEU A 91 -26.78 -17.35 36.06
N GLY A 92 -26.73 -18.52 36.71
CA GLY A 92 -27.84 -19.07 37.51
C GLY A 92 -28.72 -20.09 36.80
N ALA A 93 -28.54 -20.30 35.49
CA ALA A 93 -29.39 -21.19 34.69
C ALA A 93 -28.65 -21.82 33.49
N GLU A 94 -29.01 -23.06 33.17
CA GLU A 94 -28.59 -23.81 31.98
C GLU A 94 -29.81 -24.11 31.09
N THR A 95 -29.67 -24.04 29.77
CA THR A 95 -30.77 -24.20 28.79
C THR A 95 -30.52 -25.35 27.80
N THR A 96 -31.57 -25.82 27.11
CA THR A 96 -31.47 -26.94 26.13
C THR A 96 -30.58 -26.66 24.93
N THR A 97 -30.31 -25.40 24.61
CA THR A 97 -29.51 -24.96 23.44
C THR A 97 -28.14 -24.38 23.82
N ASP A 98 -27.81 -24.30 25.11
CA ASP A 98 -26.69 -23.52 25.66
C ASP A 98 -26.82 -21.98 25.41
N ASP A 99 -28.00 -21.50 25.01
CA ASP A 99 -28.34 -20.09 24.78
C ASP A 99 -29.79 -19.74 25.19
N ALA A 100 -30.15 -18.46 25.11
CA ALA A 100 -31.48 -17.95 25.47
C ALA A 100 -32.62 -18.25 24.45
N GLU A 101 -32.37 -18.97 23.34
CA GLU A 101 -33.46 -19.53 22.51
C GLU A 101 -33.99 -20.87 23.09
N GLY A 102 -33.31 -21.44 24.10
CA GLY A 102 -33.64 -22.73 24.72
C GLY A 102 -34.44 -22.64 26.02
N GLU A 103 -35.12 -23.75 26.35
CA GLU A 103 -35.84 -23.91 27.62
C GLU A 103 -34.85 -24.18 28.77
N VAL A 104 -35.11 -23.60 29.96
CA VAL A 104 -34.27 -23.80 31.15
C VAL A 104 -34.40 -25.24 31.66
N THR A 105 -33.29 -25.97 31.71
CA THR A 105 -33.22 -27.36 32.18
C THR A 105 -32.88 -27.45 33.67
N ARG A 106 -32.01 -26.54 34.15
CA ARG A 106 -31.48 -26.50 35.51
C ARG A 106 -31.21 -25.07 35.96
N THR A 107 -31.36 -24.80 37.25
CA THR A 107 -30.98 -23.54 37.90
C THR A 107 -30.09 -23.79 39.11
N ALA A 108 -29.30 -22.79 39.48
CA ALA A 108 -28.46 -22.80 40.67
C ALA A 108 -28.33 -21.39 41.26
N GLU A 109 -27.82 -21.29 42.48
CA GLU A 109 -27.53 -20.02 43.13
C GLU A 109 -26.25 -19.41 42.54
N VAL A 110 -26.21 -18.08 42.44
CA VAL A 110 -25.04 -17.33 41.95
C VAL A 110 -24.37 -16.67 43.16
N PRO A 111 -23.18 -17.11 43.59
CA PRO A 111 -22.49 -16.50 44.73
C PRO A 111 -22.16 -15.03 44.47
N ASP A 112 -22.37 -14.16 45.47
CA ASP A 112 -22.08 -12.72 45.37
C ASP A 112 -20.62 -12.44 44.98
N GLU A 113 -19.69 -13.32 45.36
CA GLU A 113 -18.27 -13.23 44.99
C GLU A 113 -18.00 -13.37 43.48
N LEU A 114 -18.96 -13.85 42.68
CA LEU A 114 -18.91 -13.83 41.21
C LEU A 114 -19.41 -12.51 40.62
N LEU A 115 -20.16 -11.72 41.41
CA LEU A 115 -20.73 -10.43 41.02
C LEU A 115 -19.82 -9.27 41.49
N ASP A 116 -19.12 -9.42 42.61
CA ASP A 116 -18.15 -8.45 43.13
C ASP A 116 -16.72 -8.73 42.60
N GLY A 117 -16.53 -8.54 41.29
CA GLY A 117 -15.22 -8.38 40.66
C GLY A 117 -14.39 -9.63 40.36
N ARG A 118 -14.57 -10.78 41.04
CA ARG A 118 -13.73 -11.99 40.79
C ARG A 118 -13.92 -12.63 39.41
N ALA A 119 -14.90 -12.18 38.63
CA ALA A 119 -15.07 -12.54 37.22
C ALA A 119 -13.78 -12.38 36.41
N HIS A 120 -13.03 -11.29 36.61
CA HIS A 120 -11.83 -10.95 35.83
C HIS A 120 -10.73 -12.04 35.84
N PRO A 121 -10.18 -12.49 36.99
CA PRO A 121 -9.18 -13.55 37.01
C PRO A 121 -9.72 -14.92 36.57
N ILE A 122 -11.01 -15.20 36.78
CA ILE A 122 -11.65 -16.43 36.32
C ILE A 122 -11.69 -16.47 34.79
N ILE A 123 -12.15 -15.38 34.16
CA ILE A 123 -12.26 -15.24 32.70
C ILE A 123 -10.88 -15.22 32.04
N ALA A 124 -9.89 -14.52 32.62
CA ALA A 124 -8.51 -14.57 32.15
C ALA A 124 -7.90 -15.99 32.21
N GLY A 125 -8.34 -16.82 33.17
CA GLY A 125 -7.98 -18.24 33.27
C GLY A 125 -8.46 -19.11 32.10
N LEU A 126 -9.37 -18.62 31.25
CA LEU A 126 -9.80 -19.32 30.04
C LEU A 126 -8.75 -19.32 28.92
N VAL A 127 -7.73 -18.47 28.95
CA VAL A 127 -6.74 -18.36 27.87
C VAL A 127 -5.88 -19.63 27.80
N GLY A 128 -6.04 -20.42 26.74
CA GLY A 128 -5.36 -21.72 26.63
C GLY A 128 -5.98 -22.69 25.62
N TRP A 129 -5.54 -23.95 25.71
CA TRP A 129 -6.09 -25.07 24.96
C TRP A 129 -7.15 -25.81 25.79
N HIS A 130 -8.29 -26.09 25.19
CA HIS A 130 -9.40 -26.82 25.84
C HIS A 130 -9.94 -27.90 24.91
N ASP A 131 -10.47 -28.99 25.46
CA ASP A 131 -11.19 -30.02 24.69
C ASP A 131 -12.70 -29.85 24.92
N GLN A 132 -13.37 -29.16 23.99
CA GLN A 132 -14.76 -28.73 24.11
C GLN A 132 -15.73 -29.72 23.48
N VAL A 133 -16.79 -30.10 24.20
CA VAL A 133 -17.94 -30.83 23.63
C VAL A 133 -18.93 -29.82 23.01
N PRO A 134 -19.20 -29.87 21.68
CA PRO A 134 -20.13 -28.95 21.03
C PRO A 134 -21.57 -29.05 21.58
N PRO A 135 -22.43 -28.03 21.36
CA PRO A 135 -23.86 -28.12 21.69
C PRO A 135 -24.56 -29.22 20.88
N GLN A 136 -25.59 -29.84 21.45
CA GLN A 136 -26.43 -30.83 20.76
C GLN A 136 -27.07 -30.25 19.48
N TYR A 137 -27.54 -29.01 19.55
CA TYR A 137 -28.11 -28.27 18.42
C TYR A 137 -27.04 -27.66 17.48
N SER A 138 -25.98 -28.42 17.17
CA SER A 138 -24.91 -28.01 16.27
C SER A 138 -24.97 -28.66 14.89
N ALA A 139 -24.39 -27.99 13.88
CA ALA A 139 -24.28 -28.50 12.51
C ALA A 139 -23.24 -29.63 12.32
N VAL A 140 -22.72 -30.20 13.41
CA VAL A 140 -21.83 -31.37 13.39
C VAL A 140 -22.58 -32.57 12.80
N SER A 141 -21.90 -33.42 12.03
CA SER A 141 -22.45 -34.70 11.59
C SER A 141 -21.74 -35.87 12.28
N VAL A 142 -22.55 -36.84 12.71
CA VAL A 142 -22.13 -38.13 13.27
C VAL A 142 -22.83 -39.21 12.43
N ASN A 143 -22.05 -40.17 11.91
CA ASN A 143 -22.55 -41.27 11.06
C ASN A 143 -23.44 -40.84 9.87
N GLY A 144 -23.24 -39.62 9.34
CA GLY A 144 -23.98 -39.07 8.18
C GLY A 144 -25.26 -38.31 8.52
N ARG A 145 -25.78 -38.39 9.76
CA ARG A 145 -26.86 -37.54 10.27
C ARG A 145 -26.25 -36.29 10.92
N ARG A 146 -26.96 -35.15 10.97
CA ARG A 146 -26.50 -33.97 11.73
C ARG A 146 -27.05 -34.01 13.15
N ALA A 147 -26.27 -33.55 14.13
CA ALA A 147 -26.66 -33.51 15.54
C ALA A 147 -27.92 -32.67 15.76
N TYR A 148 -27.98 -31.47 15.16
CA TYR A 148 -29.19 -30.64 15.10
C TYR A 148 -30.45 -31.35 14.55
N ASP A 149 -30.30 -32.24 13.56
CA ASP A 149 -31.41 -33.01 12.97
C ASP A 149 -31.82 -34.24 13.83
N ALA A 150 -31.05 -34.55 14.87
CA ALA A 150 -31.34 -35.58 15.88
C ALA A 150 -31.89 -34.95 17.17
N ALA A 151 -31.26 -33.88 17.66
CA ALA A 151 -31.72 -33.12 18.82
C ALA A 151 -33.14 -32.56 18.60
N ARG A 152 -33.48 -32.11 17.38
CA ARG A 152 -34.85 -31.72 17.00
C ARG A 152 -35.86 -32.87 16.91
N ALA A 153 -35.41 -34.12 16.91
CA ALA A 153 -36.26 -35.31 17.00
C ALA A 153 -36.38 -35.85 18.44
N GLY A 154 -35.74 -35.19 19.43
CA GLY A 154 -35.65 -35.68 20.80
C GLY A 154 -34.61 -36.79 21.00
N GLU A 155 -33.69 -36.98 20.04
CA GLU A 155 -32.61 -37.97 20.11
C GLU A 155 -31.30 -37.28 20.56
N GLU A 156 -30.77 -37.68 21.71
CA GLU A 156 -29.42 -37.27 22.14
C GLU A 156 -28.35 -37.96 21.27
N VAL A 157 -27.32 -37.20 20.89
CA VAL A 157 -26.17 -37.72 20.14
C VAL A 157 -24.92 -37.57 20.99
N GLU A 158 -24.13 -38.64 21.12
CA GLU A 158 -22.82 -38.56 21.78
C GLU A 158 -21.85 -37.75 20.90
N LEU A 159 -21.51 -36.54 21.34
CA LEU A 159 -20.66 -35.62 20.62
C LEU A 159 -19.22 -35.68 21.16
N ALA A 160 -18.31 -36.27 20.38
CA ALA A 160 -16.90 -36.30 20.72
C ALA A 160 -16.33 -34.89 20.91
N ALA A 161 -15.60 -34.69 22.01
CA ALA A 161 -14.90 -33.45 22.33
C ALA A 161 -13.90 -33.05 21.23
N ARG A 162 -13.68 -31.74 21.09
CA ARG A 162 -12.84 -31.15 20.04
C ARG A 162 -11.88 -30.15 20.65
N ARG A 163 -10.59 -30.31 20.32
CA ARG A 163 -9.56 -29.38 20.76
C ARG A 163 -9.73 -28.01 20.13
N ILE A 164 -9.94 -27.01 20.97
CA ILE A 164 -10.03 -25.59 20.64
C ILE A 164 -8.91 -24.80 21.32
N ARG A 165 -8.69 -23.56 20.89
CA ARG A 165 -7.87 -22.58 21.58
C ARG A 165 -8.65 -21.30 21.80
N ILE A 166 -8.60 -20.81 23.03
CA ILE A 166 -8.92 -19.43 23.41
C ILE A 166 -7.58 -18.68 23.42
N TYR A 167 -7.50 -17.61 22.63
CA TYR A 167 -6.29 -16.80 22.48
C TYR A 167 -6.30 -15.61 23.43
N ASP A 168 -7.47 -15.03 23.66
CA ASP A 168 -7.73 -13.96 24.61
C ASP A 168 -9.15 -14.10 25.18
N ALA A 169 -9.33 -13.67 26.41
CA ALA A 169 -10.61 -13.67 27.13
C ALA A 169 -10.57 -12.60 28.22
N SER A 170 -11.41 -11.57 28.08
CA SER A 170 -11.50 -10.46 29.04
C SER A 170 -12.92 -10.24 29.51
N CYS A 171 -13.07 -9.85 30.78
CA CYS A 171 -14.34 -9.40 31.33
C CYS A 171 -14.50 -7.90 30.99
N CYS A 172 -15.53 -7.57 30.24
CA CYS A 172 -15.85 -6.20 29.83
C CYS A 172 -16.79 -5.51 30.84
N GLY A 173 -17.65 -6.31 31.49
CA GLY A 173 -18.61 -5.83 32.49
C GLY A 173 -19.17 -6.96 33.33
N VAL A 174 -19.68 -6.61 34.52
CA VAL A 174 -20.47 -7.48 35.39
C VAL A 174 -21.69 -6.68 35.83
N ASP A 175 -22.87 -7.26 35.70
CA ASP A 175 -24.12 -6.70 36.21
C ASP A 175 -24.59 -7.54 37.41
N PRO A 176 -24.50 -7.04 38.65
CA PRO A 176 -24.97 -7.76 39.84
C PRO A 176 -26.49 -7.93 39.90
N GLU A 177 -27.28 -7.03 39.29
CA GLU A 177 -28.74 -7.08 39.32
C GLU A 177 -29.28 -8.07 38.27
N ALA A 178 -28.77 -8.00 37.04
CA ALA A 178 -29.09 -8.96 35.98
C ALA A 178 -28.37 -10.31 36.14
N ARG A 179 -27.31 -10.38 36.97
CA ARG A 179 -26.44 -11.55 37.16
C ARG A 179 -25.78 -12.00 35.86
N THR A 180 -25.27 -11.04 35.09
CA THR A 180 -24.58 -11.30 33.82
C THR A 180 -23.10 -10.94 33.89
N TRP A 181 -22.30 -11.65 33.09
CA TRP A 181 -20.95 -11.25 32.72
C TRP A 181 -20.95 -10.87 31.23
N GLU A 182 -20.35 -9.74 30.88
CA GLU A 182 -20.04 -9.38 29.49
C GLU A 182 -18.57 -9.73 29.21
N LEU A 183 -18.31 -10.50 28.16
CA LEU A 183 -16.98 -11.00 27.79
C LEU A 183 -16.64 -10.64 26.35
N ASP A 184 -15.40 -10.19 26.11
CA ASP A 184 -14.77 -10.28 24.79
C ASP A 184 -13.87 -11.54 24.73
N LEU A 185 -14.01 -12.31 23.66
CA LEU A 185 -13.40 -13.63 23.46
C LEU A 185 -12.78 -13.74 22.07
N ASP A 186 -11.50 -14.12 22.01
CA ASP A 186 -10.79 -14.45 20.75
C ASP A 186 -10.54 -15.95 20.69
N VAL A 187 -11.14 -16.63 19.71
CA VAL A 187 -11.21 -18.10 19.69
C VAL A 187 -10.88 -18.70 18.32
N SER A 188 -10.34 -19.93 18.35
CA SER A 188 -10.09 -20.73 17.15
C SER A 188 -11.39 -21.09 16.40
N LYS A 189 -11.31 -21.31 15.08
CA LYS A 189 -12.42 -21.91 14.32
C LYS A 189 -12.90 -23.23 14.93
N GLY A 190 -14.22 -23.44 14.92
CA GLY A 190 -14.85 -24.62 15.51
C GLY A 190 -15.22 -24.48 17.00
N THR A 191 -14.79 -23.40 17.66
CA THR A 191 -15.22 -23.07 19.03
C THR A 191 -16.70 -22.65 19.06
N TYR A 192 -17.41 -23.13 20.07
CA TYR A 192 -18.78 -22.78 20.40
C TYR A 192 -18.79 -21.96 21.70
N VAL A 193 -19.03 -20.65 21.61
CA VAL A 193 -19.08 -19.75 22.78
C VAL A 193 -20.17 -20.17 23.76
N ARG A 194 -21.30 -20.69 23.25
CA ARG A 194 -22.39 -21.28 24.03
C ARG A 194 -21.91 -22.37 25.01
N SER A 195 -21.04 -23.26 24.54
CA SER A 195 -20.44 -24.29 25.39
C SER A 195 -19.39 -23.74 26.36
N ILE A 196 -18.71 -22.62 26.05
CA ILE A 196 -17.83 -21.94 27.03
C ILE A 196 -18.66 -21.47 28.22
N ALA A 197 -19.81 -20.81 28.00
CA ALA A 197 -20.69 -20.36 29.08
C ALA A 197 -21.19 -21.55 29.92
N ARG A 198 -21.73 -22.58 29.26
CA ARG A 198 -22.22 -23.81 29.89
C ARG A 198 -21.16 -24.47 30.78
N ASP A 199 -19.97 -24.72 30.23
CA ASP A 199 -18.94 -25.48 30.93
C ASP A 199 -18.29 -24.65 32.05
N LEU A 200 -18.03 -23.36 31.83
CA LEU A 200 -17.58 -22.44 32.88
C LEU A 200 -18.59 -22.31 34.03
N GLY A 201 -19.89 -22.19 33.71
CA GLY A 201 -20.95 -22.13 34.72
C GLY A 201 -21.05 -23.42 35.55
N ARG A 202 -20.75 -24.58 34.96
CA ARG A 202 -20.66 -25.87 35.68
C ARG A 202 -19.46 -25.93 36.61
N ASP A 203 -18.28 -25.53 36.13
CA ASP A 203 -17.04 -25.53 36.91
C ASP A 203 -17.10 -24.55 38.11
N LEU A 204 -17.84 -23.44 37.95
CA LEU A 204 -18.14 -22.47 39.03
C LEU A 204 -19.32 -22.89 39.92
N GLY A 205 -20.05 -23.95 39.59
CA GLY A 205 -21.23 -24.44 40.32
C GLY A 205 -22.51 -23.58 40.19
N CYS A 206 -22.45 -22.41 39.55
CA CYS A 206 -23.58 -21.47 39.44
C CYS A 206 -24.46 -21.69 38.21
N LEU A 207 -24.03 -22.51 37.24
CA LEU A 207 -24.58 -22.65 35.88
C LEU A 207 -24.58 -21.35 35.07
N ALA A 208 -24.51 -21.47 33.74
CA ALA A 208 -24.66 -20.34 32.83
C ALA A 208 -25.05 -20.77 31.41
N HIS A 209 -25.56 -19.81 30.64
CA HIS A 209 -25.81 -19.91 29.19
C HIS A 209 -25.55 -18.55 28.52
N VAL A 210 -25.50 -18.51 27.18
CA VAL A 210 -25.29 -17.25 26.44
C VAL A 210 -26.63 -16.56 26.20
N SER A 211 -26.82 -15.35 26.74
CA SER A 211 -28.00 -14.53 26.50
C SER A 211 -27.85 -13.67 25.24
N GLU A 212 -26.67 -13.11 24.99
CA GLU A 212 -26.37 -12.31 23.78
C GLU A 212 -25.02 -12.72 23.17
N LEU A 213 -24.92 -12.65 21.84
CA LEU A 213 -23.70 -13.04 21.12
C LEU A 213 -23.51 -12.24 19.82
N THR A 214 -22.50 -11.37 19.78
CA THR A 214 -22.08 -10.63 18.59
C THR A 214 -20.73 -11.15 18.10
N ARG A 215 -20.62 -11.58 16.83
CA ARG A 215 -19.31 -11.87 16.23
C ARG A 215 -18.65 -10.58 15.76
N THR A 216 -17.60 -10.15 16.47
CA THR A 216 -16.89 -8.89 16.23
C THR A 216 -15.90 -8.97 15.07
N PHE A 217 -15.31 -10.14 14.82
CA PHE A 217 -14.51 -10.41 13.61
C PHE A 217 -14.49 -11.91 13.21
N ALA A 218 -14.10 -12.18 11.96
CA ALA A 218 -13.79 -13.52 11.46
C ALA A 218 -12.62 -13.47 10.47
N GLY A 219 -11.49 -14.10 10.81
CA GLY A 219 -10.24 -13.89 10.07
C GLY A 219 -9.84 -12.40 10.08
N PRO A 220 -9.46 -11.80 8.94
CA PRO A 220 -9.13 -10.38 8.85
C PRO A 220 -10.37 -9.45 8.75
N VAL A 221 -11.59 -9.98 8.73
CA VAL A 221 -12.82 -9.21 8.46
C VAL A 221 -13.53 -8.86 9.77
N THR A 222 -13.82 -7.57 9.99
CA THR A 222 -14.37 -6.98 11.22
C THR A 222 -15.78 -6.42 11.02
N LEU A 223 -16.41 -5.93 12.10
CA LEU A 223 -17.68 -5.19 12.02
C LEU A 223 -17.56 -3.86 11.24
N ALA A 224 -16.39 -3.23 11.17
CA ALA A 224 -16.21 -1.98 10.42
C ALA A 224 -16.30 -2.20 8.90
N ASP A 225 -15.93 -3.41 8.44
CA ASP A 225 -16.01 -3.81 7.04
C ASP A 225 -17.45 -4.12 6.60
N CYS A 226 -18.38 -4.28 7.55
CA CYS A 226 -19.74 -4.70 7.28
C CYS A 226 -20.62 -3.60 6.67
N VAL A 227 -21.61 -4.06 5.90
CA VAL A 227 -22.83 -3.30 5.55
C VAL A 227 -24.05 -3.99 6.14
N SER A 228 -25.07 -3.23 6.50
CA SER A 228 -26.35 -3.79 6.95
C SER A 228 -27.19 -4.31 5.78
N LEU A 229 -28.15 -5.18 6.10
CA LEU A 229 -29.16 -5.63 5.14
C LEU A 229 -30.09 -4.52 4.64
N ALA A 230 -30.21 -3.41 5.37
CA ALA A 230 -31.02 -2.26 4.97
C ALA A 230 -30.30 -1.42 3.91
N GLU A 231 -29.02 -1.09 4.14
CA GLU A 231 -28.18 -0.39 3.17
C GLU A 231 -28.05 -1.20 1.88
N LEU A 232 -27.81 -2.52 1.97
CA LEU A 232 -27.78 -3.40 0.80
C LEU A 232 -29.09 -3.40 0.01
N GLN A 233 -30.24 -3.39 0.69
CA GLN A 233 -31.54 -3.33 0.01
C GLN A 233 -31.78 -1.99 -0.70
N ALA A 234 -31.12 -0.91 -0.28
CA ALA A 234 -31.20 0.41 -0.91
C ALA A 234 -30.15 0.63 -2.03
N GLY A 235 -28.88 0.28 -1.77
CA GLY A 235 -27.74 0.52 -2.68
C GLY A 235 -27.42 -0.61 -3.65
N GLY A 236 -28.04 -1.78 -3.50
CA GLY A 236 -27.99 -2.88 -4.46
C GLY A 236 -26.56 -3.34 -4.80
N ALA A 237 -26.27 -3.48 -6.09
CA ALA A 237 -24.96 -3.94 -6.58
C ALA A 237 -23.86 -2.86 -6.53
N ASP A 238 -24.23 -1.57 -6.50
CA ASP A 238 -23.24 -0.49 -6.59
C ASP A 238 -22.59 -0.21 -5.23
N LEU A 239 -23.38 -0.24 -4.15
CA LEU A 239 -22.86 -0.30 -2.77
C LEU A 239 -21.93 -1.52 -2.57
N VAL A 240 -22.20 -2.65 -3.24
CA VAL A 240 -21.33 -3.83 -3.14
C VAL A 240 -19.98 -3.62 -3.82
N ARG A 241 -19.87 -2.76 -4.84
CA ARG A 241 -18.55 -2.39 -5.41
C ARG A 241 -17.83 -1.39 -4.54
N GLU A 242 -18.54 -0.39 -4.03
CA GLU A 242 -18.00 0.61 -3.10
C GLU A 242 -17.45 -0.03 -1.81
N ARG A 243 -18.16 -1.02 -1.28
CA ARG A 243 -17.86 -1.72 -0.02
C ARG A 243 -17.44 -3.17 -0.23
N CYS A 244 -16.85 -3.51 -1.38
CA CYS A 244 -16.24 -4.84 -1.55
C CYS A 244 -14.99 -4.98 -0.69
N LEU A 245 -14.76 -6.20 -0.19
CA LEU A 245 -13.51 -6.54 0.49
C LEU A 245 -12.44 -6.84 -0.55
N ASP A 246 -11.22 -6.33 -0.39
CA ASP A 246 -10.08 -6.73 -1.23
C ASP A 246 -9.88 -8.25 -1.13
N PRO A 247 -10.10 -9.01 -2.23
CA PRO A 247 -10.10 -10.45 -2.18
C PRO A 247 -8.68 -11.04 -2.04
N ALA A 248 -7.63 -10.30 -2.39
CA ALA A 248 -6.25 -10.72 -2.16
C ALA A 248 -5.87 -10.51 -0.69
N ALA A 249 -6.20 -9.35 -0.11
CA ALA A 249 -5.95 -9.04 1.29
C ALA A 249 -6.70 -9.99 2.24
N VAL A 250 -8.00 -10.26 1.97
CA VAL A 250 -8.81 -11.17 2.81
C VAL A 250 -8.36 -12.63 2.71
N LEU A 251 -7.68 -13.03 1.62
CA LEU A 251 -7.02 -14.34 1.51
C LEU A 251 -5.60 -14.36 2.10
N GLY A 252 -5.05 -13.21 2.53
CA GLY A 252 -3.67 -13.07 2.98
C GLY A 252 -2.63 -13.31 1.88
N LEU A 253 -2.99 -13.10 0.61
CA LEU A 253 -2.13 -13.40 -0.55
C LEU A 253 -1.45 -12.15 -1.09
N ALA A 254 -0.21 -12.31 -1.55
CA ALA A 254 0.44 -11.29 -2.34
C ALA A 254 -0.16 -11.23 -3.76
N ALA A 255 -0.52 -10.04 -4.23
CA ALA A 255 -1.18 -9.74 -5.49
C ALA A 255 -0.18 -9.33 -6.59
N ARG A 256 -0.21 -10.00 -7.75
CA ARG A 256 0.55 -9.63 -8.95
C ARG A 256 -0.39 -9.22 -10.06
N GLU A 257 -0.25 -7.99 -10.53
CA GLU A 257 -0.95 -7.52 -11.72
C GLU A 257 -0.45 -8.26 -12.98
N LEU A 258 -1.40 -8.64 -13.83
CA LEU A 258 -1.13 -9.38 -15.06
C LEU A 258 -0.68 -8.44 -16.19
N THR A 259 0.34 -8.87 -16.93
CA THR A 259 0.64 -8.26 -18.22
C THR A 259 -0.41 -8.67 -19.26
N LEU A 260 -0.64 -7.82 -20.28
CA LEU A 260 -1.63 -8.07 -21.33
C LEU A 260 -1.45 -9.43 -22.05
N GLY A 261 -0.21 -9.91 -22.17
CA GLY A 261 0.09 -11.22 -22.76
C GLY A 261 -0.31 -12.41 -21.88
N GLU A 262 -0.34 -12.25 -20.56
CA GLU A 262 -0.62 -13.34 -19.61
C GLU A 262 -2.13 -13.58 -19.39
N ILE A 263 -2.98 -12.59 -19.69
CA ILE A 263 -4.44 -12.67 -19.49
C ILE A 263 -5.06 -13.91 -20.13
N SER A 264 -4.65 -14.24 -21.36
CA SER A 264 -5.16 -15.40 -22.10
C SER A 264 -4.73 -16.72 -21.44
N ASP A 265 -3.48 -16.83 -21.00
CA ASP A 265 -2.96 -18.02 -20.35
C ASP A 265 -3.58 -18.24 -18.96
N VAL A 266 -3.75 -17.17 -18.18
CA VAL A 266 -4.40 -17.20 -16.86
C VAL A 266 -5.89 -17.55 -16.98
N THR A 267 -6.60 -16.96 -17.95
CA THR A 267 -8.01 -17.30 -18.20
C THR A 267 -8.18 -18.79 -18.52
N ASN A 268 -7.23 -19.39 -19.25
CA ASN A 268 -7.19 -20.82 -19.58
C ASN A 268 -6.52 -21.70 -18.50
N GLY A 269 -6.17 -21.17 -17.32
CA GLY A 269 -5.59 -21.94 -16.20
C GLY A 269 -4.18 -22.48 -16.46
N ARG A 270 -3.44 -21.89 -17.40
CA ARG A 270 -2.08 -22.33 -17.75
C ARG A 270 -1.04 -21.82 -16.73
N ARG A 271 0.15 -22.42 -16.75
CA ARG A 271 1.30 -21.90 -16.01
C ARG A 271 1.82 -20.62 -16.69
N ILE A 272 2.26 -19.65 -15.89
CA ILE A 272 2.89 -18.41 -16.37
C ILE A 272 4.31 -18.27 -15.78
N PRO A 273 5.18 -17.41 -16.33
CA PRO A 273 6.48 -17.10 -15.73
C PRO A 273 6.36 -16.56 -14.30
N LEU A 274 7.45 -16.62 -13.55
CA LEU A 274 7.58 -15.84 -12.31
C LEU A 274 7.58 -14.33 -12.61
N GLY A 275 7.21 -13.57 -11.58
CA GLY A 275 7.19 -12.11 -11.56
C GLY A 275 6.82 -11.62 -10.17
N THR A 276 6.86 -10.31 -9.99
CA THR A 276 6.72 -9.65 -8.69
C THR A 276 5.26 -9.64 -8.20
N VAL A 277 5.07 -9.98 -6.92
CA VAL A 277 3.82 -9.99 -6.16
C VAL A 277 3.87 -8.90 -5.07
N ARG A 278 2.74 -8.31 -4.72
CA ARG A 278 2.59 -7.17 -3.79
C ARG A 278 1.78 -7.56 -2.57
N GLN A 279 2.27 -7.32 -1.36
CA GLN A 279 1.52 -7.63 -0.13
C GLN A 279 1.50 -6.41 0.80
N GLY A 280 0.33 -5.78 0.91
CA GLY A 280 0.31 -4.34 1.17
C GLY A 280 1.09 -3.61 0.07
N VAL A 281 1.91 -2.63 0.45
CA VAL A 281 2.76 -1.87 -0.47
C VAL A 281 3.97 -2.68 -1.00
N VAL A 282 4.44 -3.68 -0.25
CA VAL A 282 5.77 -4.29 -0.50
C VAL A 282 5.75 -5.27 -1.67
N SER A 283 6.67 -5.08 -2.62
CA SER A 283 6.76 -5.81 -3.89
C SER A 283 7.94 -6.79 -3.92
N ARG A 284 7.71 -8.08 -4.21
CA ARG A 284 8.69 -9.19 -4.07
C ARG A 284 8.48 -10.35 -5.06
N GLU A 285 9.46 -11.24 -5.26
CA GLU A 285 9.13 -12.59 -5.76
C GLU A 285 8.29 -13.37 -4.71
N PRO A 286 7.41 -14.30 -5.14
CA PRO A 286 6.78 -15.28 -4.26
C PRO A 286 7.75 -16.42 -3.92
N ALA A 287 7.72 -16.96 -2.70
CA ALA A 287 8.55 -18.08 -2.26
C ALA A 287 8.13 -19.43 -2.87
N GLN A 288 9.01 -20.43 -2.86
CA GLN A 288 8.70 -21.76 -3.43
C GLN A 288 7.53 -22.41 -2.68
N GLY A 289 6.49 -22.81 -3.41
CA GLY A 289 5.26 -23.34 -2.82
C GLY A 289 4.27 -22.28 -2.32
N GLU A 290 4.62 -20.99 -2.37
CA GLU A 290 3.72 -19.90 -1.97
C GLU A 290 2.56 -19.73 -2.96
N ARG A 291 1.39 -19.37 -2.42
CA ARG A 291 0.16 -19.06 -3.16
C ARG A 291 0.10 -17.55 -3.43
N VAL A 292 -0.35 -17.19 -4.62
CA VAL A 292 -0.26 -15.84 -5.20
C VAL A 292 -1.61 -15.45 -5.77
N ALA A 293 -2.09 -14.27 -5.40
CA ALA A 293 -3.20 -13.61 -6.09
C ALA A 293 -2.70 -13.06 -7.43
N LEU A 294 -3.40 -13.35 -8.53
CA LEU A 294 -3.17 -12.71 -9.82
C LEU A 294 -4.29 -11.71 -10.08
N THR A 295 -3.95 -10.45 -10.34
CA THR A 295 -4.89 -9.34 -10.47
C THR A 295 -4.91 -8.75 -11.88
N LEU A 296 -6.05 -8.19 -12.27
CA LEU A 296 -6.29 -7.59 -13.56
C LEU A 296 -7.29 -6.44 -13.40
N GLY A 297 -6.88 -5.21 -13.71
CA GLY A 297 -7.73 -4.02 -13.64
C GLY A 297 -8.25 -3.76 -12.22
N GLY A 298 -7.45 -4.06 -11.20
CA GLY A 298 -7.85 -3.93 -9.80
C GLY A 298 -8.78 -5.05 -9.28
N GLY A 299 -8.88 -6.20 -9.95
CA GLY A 299 -9.63 -7.37 -9.47
C GLY A 299 -8.86 -8.70 -9.58
N LEU A 300 -9.10 -9.63 -8.66
CA LEU A 300 -8.49 -10.96 -8.62
C LEU A 300 -8.98 -11.88 -9.76
N ALA A 301 -8.11 -12.11 -10.74
CA ALA A 301 -8.31 -13.04 -11.85
C ALA A 301 -7.95 -14.51 -11.50
N GLY A 302 -7.16 -14.76 -10.45
CA GLY A 302 -6.78 -16.13 -10.10
C GLY A 302 -5.95 -16.30 -8.83
N ILE A 303 -5.81 -17.56 -8.40
CA ILE A 303 -4.86 -18.00 -7.37
C ILE A 303 -3.93 -19.06 -7.98
N TRP A 304 -2.64 -18.73 -8.05
CA TRP A 304 -1.58 -19.58 -8.59
C TRP A 304 -0.57 -19.90 -7.48
N ARG A 305 0.17 -21.01 -7.59
CA ARG A 305 1.25 -21.39 -6.67
C ARG A 305 2.60 -21.35 -7.38
N ARG A 306 3.67 -20.88 -6.72
CA ARG A 306 5.04 -21.01 -7.26
C ARG A 306 5.47 -22.47 -7.30
N ASP A 307 5.93 -22.89 -8.47
CA ASP A 307 6.61 -24.16 -8.69
C ASP A 307 7.89 -23.99 -9.53
N GLY A 308 9.03 -23.96 -8.83
CA GLY A 308 10.37 -23.76 -9.37
C GLY A 308 10.54 -22.37 -9.97
N ARG A 309 10.37 -22.30 -11.30
CA ARG A 309 10.52 -21.09 -12.14
C ARG A 309 9.22 -20.60 -12.78
N HIS A 310 8.07 -21.16 -12.39
CA HIS A 310 6.76 -20.78 -12.90
C HIS A 310 5.78 -20.54 -11.76
N LEU A 311 4.70 -19.83 -12.05
CA LEU A 311 3.46 -19.90 -11.30
C LEU A 311 2.55 -20.94 -11.98
N VAL A 312 1.91 -21.82 -11.22
CA VAL A 312 1.00 -22.88 -11.69
C VAL A 312 -0.40 -22.65 -11.12
N CYS A 313 -1.45 -22.79 -11.94
CA CYS A 313 -2.83 -22.55 -11.54
C CYS A 313 -3.29 -23.49 -10.42
N GLU A 314 -3.83 -22.92 -9.33
CA GLU A 314 -4.68 -23.66 -8.38
C GLU A 314 -6.17 -23.40 -8.64
N THR A 315 -6.54 -22.15 -8.95
CA THR A 315 -7.93 -21.77 -9.25
C THR A 315 -7.97 -20.50 -10.10
N ASN A 316 -8.67 -20.57 -11.24
CA ASN A 316 -8.92 -19.43 -12.12
C ASN A 316 -10.33 -18.83 -11.95
N PHE A 317 -10.44 -17.53 -12.21
CA PHE A 317 -11.70 -16.79 -12.28
C PHE A 317 -11.81 -16.13 -13.67
N PRO A 318 -12.52 -16.76 -14.64
CA PRO A 318 -12.74 -16.20 -15.99
C PRO A 318 -13.50 -14.86 -16.03
N GLN A 319 -13.96 -14.40 -14.87
CA GLN A 319 -14.39 -13.05 -14.54
C GLN A 319 -13.67 -12.72 -13.24
N ALA A 320 -12.90 -11.63 -13.21
CA ALA A 320 -12.15 -11.22 -12.02
C ALA A 320 -13.09 -10.82 -10.87
N ILE A 321 -12.55 -10.80 -9.64
CA ILE A 321 -13.26 -10.43 -8.42
C ILE A 321 -12.72 -9.08 -7.92
N GLU A 322 -13.55 -8.05 -7.87
CA GLU A 322 -13.14 -6.62 -7.79
C GLU A 322 -12.49 -6.20 -6.43
N GLY A 323 -11.45 -5.31 -6.43
CA GLY A 323 -11.01 -4.40 -5.32
C GLY A 323 -9.52 -4.36 -4.82
N VAL A 324 -8.50 -3.72 -5.48
CA VAL A 324 -7.02 -3.75 -5.08
C VAL A 324 -6.22 -2.37 -5.27
N ARG A 325 -5.02 -2.10 -4.64
CA ARG A 325 -4.29 -0.74 -4.50
C ARG A 325 -2.70 -0.64 -4.64
N ASP A 326 -2.05 0.56 -4.50
CA ASP A 326 -0.54 0.90 -4.58
C ASP A 326 -0.11 2.37 -4.14
N VAL A 327 1.07 2.72 -3.50
CA VAL A 327 1.50 4.14 -3.06
C VAL A 327 3.02 4.53 -2.65
N PRO A 328 3.56 5.81 -2.78
CA PRO A 328 5.04 6.24 -2.64
C PRO A 328 5.55 7.76 -2.32
N LEU A 329 6.70 8.06 -1.58
CA LEU A 329 7.19 9.45 -1.08
C LEU A 329 8.70 9.95 -0.81
N PRO A 330 9.06 11.29 -0.59
CA PRO A 330 10.44 11.99 -0.59
C PRO A 330 10.94 12.75 0.74
N ALA A 331 11.76 13.85 0.95
CA ALA A 331 12.85 14.73 0.30
C ALA A 331 13.62 15.80 1.19
N GLU A 332 14.61 16.60 0.64
CA GLU A 332 15.56 17.48 1.42
C GLU A 332 16.26 18.81 0.85
N LEU A 333 15.74 20.04 0.57
CA LEU A 333 16.58 21.19 -0.03
C LEU A 333 16.77 22.52 0.75
N SER A 334 17.99 23.08 0.75
CA SER A 334 18.35 24.52 0.55
C SER A 334 19.90 24.77 0.50
N PRO A 335 20.44 25.91 0.04
CA PRO A 335 21.85 26.33 0.27
C PRO A 335 22.19 27.25 1.48
N GLU A 336 21.42 28.32 1.68
CA GLU A 336 21.84 29.65 2.21
C GLU A 336 23.17 30.14 1.63
N ARG A 337 24.26 29.58 2.14
CA ARG A 337 25.62 29.96 1.82
C ARG A 337 25.91 29.49 0.40
N PRO A 338 26.25 30.39 -0.55
CA PRO A 338 26.81 29.96 -1.83
C PRO A 338 28.13 29.26 -1.53
N LEU A 339 28.12 27.93 -1.58
CA LEU A 339 29.28 27.11 -1.31
C LEU A 339 30.35 27.42 -2.35
N ALA A 340 31.45 28.05 -1.92
CA ALA A 340 32.62 28.25 -2.77
C ALA A 340 33.00 26.90 -3.43
N PRO A 341 33.53 26.86 -4.67
CA PRO A 341 33.61 25.62 -5.44
C PRO A 341 34.29 24.42 -4.73
N ARG A 342 35.26 24.68 -3.84
CA ARG A 342 35.89 23.65 -2.99
C ARG A 342 35.00 23.11 -1.86
N ALA A 343 34.09 23.91 -1.31
CA ALA A 343 33.16 23.52 -0.25
C ALA A 343 31.93 22.77 -0.79
N ALA A 344 31.46 23.11 -2.00
CA ALA A 344 30.42 22.33 -2.70
C ALA A 344 30.89 20.88 -2.96
N VAL A 345 32.17 20.72 -3.29
CA VAL A 345 32.85 19.43 -3.47
C VAL A 345 33.11 18.68 -2.15
N ALA A 346 32.95 19.31 -0.99
CA ALA A 346 33.07 18.63 0.31
C ALA A 346 31.74 17.96 0.73
N LEU A 347 30.60 18.64 0.54
CA LEU A 347 29.26 18.11 0.84
C LEU A 347 28.77 16.98 -0.09
N LEU A 348 29.62 16.55 -1.03
CA LEU A 348 29.39 15.44 -1.97
C LEU A 348 30.36 14.25 -1.75
N ARG A 349 31.13 14.22 -0.65
CA ARG A 349 32.18 13.19 -0.45
C ARG A 349 31.80 11.99 0.42
N ASP A 350 30.89 12.16 1.38
CA ASP A 350 30.57 11.12 2.35
C ASP A 350 29.35 10.29 1.91
N ALA A 351 29.55 9.46 0.87
CA ALA A 351 28.68 8.34 0.47
C ALA A 351 29.44 7.35 -0.46
N PRO A 352 30.18 6.37 0.07
CA PRO A 352 31.02 5.47 -0.73
C PRO A 352 30.37 4.11 -1.03
N GLY A 353 30.66 3.56 -2.22
CA GLY A 353 30.78 2.12 -2.43
C GLY A 353 29.59 1.38 -3.06
N CYS A 354 29.85 0.75 -4.20
CA CYS A 354 28.94 -0.23 -4.81
C CYS A 354 29.21 -1.64 -4.25
N CYS A 355 28.24 -2.56 -4.34
CA CYS A 355 28.39 -3.80 -5.13
C CYS A 355 27.20 -4.78 -5.01
N GLY A 356 26.82 -5.39 -6.14
CA GLY A 356 26.19 -6.71 -6.17
C GLY A 356 24.66 -6.76 -6.26
N GLY A 357 24.15 -7.35 -7.35
CA GLY A 357 22.93 -8.18 -7.29
C GLY A 357 23.32 -9.65 -7.06
N PRO A 358 22.36 -10.59 -6.88
CA PRO A 358 20.97 -10.52 -7.33
C PRO A 358 19.91 -10.84 -6.24
N ARG A 359 18.64 -11.01 -6.68
CA ARG A 359 17.42 -11.45 -5.95
C ARG A 359 16.60 -10.32 -5.30
N SER A 360 15.27 -10.53 -5.24
CA SER A 360 14.39 -9.95 -4.21
C SER A 360 13.15 -10.84 -3.98
N LEU A 361 13.15 -11.53 -2.84
CA LEU A 361 11.95 -11.97 -2.12
C LEU A 361 11.68 -10.92 -1.00
N GLY A 362 10.63 -11.10 -0.20
CA GLY A 362 10.34 -10.28 1.01
C GLY A 362 9.81 -8.85 0.73
N GLY A 363 8.85 -8.30 1.47
CA GLY A 363 8.09 -8.80 2.63
C GLY A 363 6.62 -8.37 2.59
N GLY A 364 6.25 -7.41 3.46
CA GLY A 364 4.92 -6.82 3.64
C GLY A 364 4.93 -5.77 4.77
N ASP A 365 3.92 -4.89 4.81
CA ASP A 365 3.71 -3.85 5.84
C ASP A 365 2.49 -4.18 6.73
N VAL A 366 2.33 -3.49 7.87
CA VAL A 366 1.19 -3.60 8.81
C VAL A 366 0.79 -2.23 9.36
N SER A 367 -0.52 -1.96 9.48
CA SER A 367 -1.12 -0.67 9.89
C SER A 367 -1.57 -0.63 11.37
N LEU A 368 -1.77 0.58 11.91
CA LEU A 368 -2.48 0.85 13.18
C LEU A 368 -3.53 1.98 13.02
N LEU A 369 -4.34 2.21 14.07
CA LEU A 369 -5.62 2.94 14.01
C LEU A 369 -5.51 4.47 13.87
N GLY A 370 -6.50 5.06 13.20
CA GLY A 370 -6.63 6.51 12.95
C GLY A 370 -6.96 6.88 11.48
N GLY A 371 -6.77 5.91 10.60
CA GLY A 371 -6.70 6.05 9.14
C GLY A 371 -5.50 5.22 8.69
N GLU A 372 -5.54 4.58 7.51
CA GLU A 372 -4.43 3.70 7.13
C GLU A 372 -3.13 4.49 6.88
N VAL A 373 -2.06 3.99 7.48
CA VAL A 373 -0.69 4.48 7.33
C VAL A 373 0.12 3.32 6.80
N THR A 374 0.81 3.49 5.68
CA THR A 374 1.79 2.52 5.17
C THR A 374 3.21 3.06 5.37
N GLY A 375 4.20 2.19 5.55
CA GLY A 375 5.43 2.55 6.27
C GLY A 375 6.64 1.69 5.99
N TRP A 376 7.28 1.97 4.85
CA TRP A 376 8.46 1.28 4.35
C TRP A 376 9.72 1.45 5.24
N VAL A 377 9.87 0.60 6.25
CA VAL A 377 11.14 0.42 6.97
C VAL A 377 12.08 -0.42 6.11
N SER A 378 13.21 0.15 5.69
CA SER A 378 14.22 -0.57 4.89
C SER A 378 15.36 -1.09 5.75
N LEU A 379 15.21 -2.32 6.23
CA LEU A 379 16.27 -3.08 6.88
C LEU A 379 16.90 -4.09 5.90
N GLN A 380 18.21 -3.98 5.66
CA GLN A 380 18.93 -5.03 4.92
C GLN A 380 19.12 -6.30 5.78
N GLU A 381 19.17 -7.42 5.09
CA GLU A 381 19.10 -8.79 5.61
C GLU A 381 20.34 -9.25 6.40
N HIS A 382 20.29 -10.15 7.40
CA HIS A 382 19.17 -10.89 8.02
C HIS A 382 19.37 -10.97 9.55
N LEU A 383 18.31 -11.36 10.29
CA LEU A 383 18.39 -12.32 11.40
C LEU A 383 16.97 -12.76 11.85
N ALA A 384 16.90 -13.59 12.88
CA ALA A 384 15.72 -13.73 13.74
C ALA A 384 16.01 -13.10 15.13
N LEU A 385 14.95 -12.82 15.89
CA LEU A 385 14.96 -12.53 17.33
C LEU A 385 13.61 -13.08 17.81
N GLU A 386 13.44 -14.24 18.46
CA GLU A 386 14.17 -14.92 19.56
C GLU A 386 15.70 -14.82 19.69
N PRO A 387 16.22 -14.58 20.92
CA PRO A 387 17.65 -14.41 21.17
C PRO A 387 18.45 -15.71 20.95
N PRO A 388 19.65 -15.64 20.34
CA PRO A 388 20.49 -16.81 20.14
C PRO A 388 21.18 -17.27 21.44
N ALA A 389 21.42 -18.58 21.54
CA ALA A 389 22.40 -19.14 22.47
C ALA A 389 23.82 -18.62 22.13
N PRO A 390 24.77 -18.54 23.09
CA PRO A 390 26.04 -17.84 22.90
C PRO A 390 26.93 -18.49 21.82
N GLY A 391 27.20 -17.75 20.74
CA GLY A 391 28.05 -18.19 19.63
C GLY A 391 28.44 -17.06 18.66
N ASN A 392 29.74 -16.74 18.65
CA ASN A 392 30.49 -15.85 17.74
C ASN A 392 30.25 -16.14 16.23
N ASP A 393 30.46 -15.23 15.26
CA ASP A 393 30.78 -13.78 15.24
C ASP A 393 30.54 -13.18 13.80
N PRO A 394 31.40 -12.35 13.15
CA PRO A 394 31.12 -10.93 12.89
C PRO A 394 30.54 -10.61 11.50
N ARG A 395 29.53 -9.70 11.44
CA ARG A 395 29.28 -8.66 10.39
C ARG A 395 27.93 -7.88 10.44
N LEU A 396 27.09 -8.14 11.44
CA LEU A 396 26.06 -7.24 12.05
C LEU A 396 26.02 -5.78 11.50
N MET A 397 24.87 -5.19 11.12
CA MET A 397 23.63 -4.89 11.87
C MET A 397 22.49 -4.44 10.90
N ARG A 398 21.22 -4.24 11.27
CA ARG A 398 20.50 -4.24 12.57
C ARG A 398 19.06 -4.79 12.35
N ARG A 399 18.29 -5.06 13.41
CA ARG A 399 16.83 -5.29 13.34
C ARG A 399 16.16 -4.43 14.40
N PHE A 400 15.05 -3.77 14.07
CA PHE A 400 14.29 -2.97 15.03
C PHE A 400 13.06 -3.74 15.51
N SER A 401 12.68 -3.45 16.74
CA SER A 401 11.58 -4.07 17.47
C SER A 401 10.55 -2.99 17.75
N ALA A 402 9.35 -3.16 17.19
CA ALA A 402 8.26 -2.21 17.31
C ALA A 402 7.94 -1.93 18.79
N GLY A 403 7.88 -0.65 19.17
CA GLY A 403 7.60 -0.21 20.53
C GLY A 403 8.77 -0.24 21.53
N SER A 404 9.96 -0.73 21.17
CA SER A 404 11.17 -0.62 22.02
C SER A 404 12.30 0.20 21.40
N ASP A 405 12.42 0.22 20.08
CA ASP A 405 13.45 1.00 19.40
C ASP A 405 13.08 2.49 19.33
N ARG A 406 14.06 3.33 19.64
CA ARG A 406 13.93 4.78 19.80
C ARG A 406 14.24 5.46 18.47
N PHE A 407 13.35 6.32 18.00
CA PHE A 407 13.50 7.00 16.71
C PHE A 407 13.45 8.52 16.80
N VAL A 408 14.23 9.15 15.92
CA VAL A 408 14.08 10.54 15.52
C VAL A 408 13.32 10.56 14.19
N CYS A 409 12.19 11.26 14.16
CA CYS A 409 11.30 11.30 13.00
C CYS A 409 11.43 12.63 12.26
N ALA A 410 11.84 12.59 11.00
CA ALA A 410 11.97 13.77 10.14
C ALA A 410 10.74 13.92 9.23
N ILE A 411 9.88 14.93 9.43
CA ILE A 411 8.54 14.98 8.80
C ILE A 411 8.42 16.07 7.72
N GLY A 412 7.79 15.76 6.58
CA GLY A 412 7.37 16.76 5.58
C GLY A 412 6.79 16.22 4.26
N ALA A 413 6.11 17.07 3.49
CA ALA A 413 5.69 16.75 2.11
C ALA A 413 6.89 16.65 1.15
N PHE A 414 7.82 17.59 1.36
CA PHE A 414 9.16 17.68 0.81
C PHE A 414 9.36 17.73 -0.73
N ASP A 415 8.35 17.62 -1.62
CA ASP A 415 8.49 17.42 -3.09
C ASP A 415 9.77 18.00 -3.75
N GLY A 416 10.53 17.11 -4.42
CA GLY A 416 11.56 17.48 -5.39
C GLY A 416 12.93 16.77 -5.28
N LEU A 417 13.27 16.12 -4.15
CA LEU A 417 14.53 15.39 -3.81
C LEU A 417 15.86 16.08 -4.12
N HIS A 418 16.81 16.05 -3.20
CA HIS A 418 17.43 17.35 -2.90
C HIS A 418 18.85 17.26 -2.30
N ARG A 419 19.32 18.31 -1.61
CA ARG A 419 20.73 18.55 -1.22
C ARG A 419 20.95 19.66 -0.16
N GLY A 420 20.03 19.87 0.77
CA GLY A 420 20.32 20.74 1.90
C GLY A 420 19.29 20.93 3.02
N HIS A 421 18.00 20.59 2.89
CA HIS A 421 17.18 20.34 4.10
C HIS A 421 17.35 18.89 4.60
N ARG A 422 18.53 18.31 4.35
CA ARG A 422 19.24 17.43 5.28
C ARG A 422 20.10 18.21 6.28
N ALA A 423 20.12 19.53 6.21
CA ALA A 423 20.16 20.36 7.41
C ALA A 423 18.92 20.18 8.32
N LEU A 424 17.87 19.47 7.85
CA LEU A 424 16.77 18.90 8.65
C LEU A 424 16.92 17.36 8.74
N ILE A 425 16.90 16.60 7.63
CA ILE A 425 17.02 15.12 7.65
C ILE A 425 18.39 14.59 8.16
N ALA A 426 19.55 15.13 7.77
CA ALA A 426 20.85 14.74 8.32
C ALA A 426 21.18 15.47 9.63
N ARG A 427 20.49 16.56 9.94
CA ARG A 427 20.37 17.09 11.31
C ARG A 427 19.56 16.13 12.19
N ALA A 428 18.62 15.38 11.64
CA ALA A 428 17.90 14.29 12.30
C ALA A 428 18.75 13.01 12.39
N ARG A 429 19.59 12.69 11.40
CA ARG A 429 20.68 11.67 11.51
C ARG A 429 21.59 11.99 12.69
N ALA A 430 22.16 13.19 12.71
CA ALA A 430 23.01 13.66 13.80
C ALA A 430 22.29 13.69 15.17
N GLU A 431 20.97 13.89 15.19
CA GLU A 431 20.17 13.79 16.42
C GLU A 431 19.90 12.34 16.84
N ALA A 432 19.68 11.44 15.87
CA ALA A 432 19.53 10.02 16.10
C ALA A 432 20.84 9.44 16.67
N ASP A 433 21.97 9.77 16.06
CA ASP A 433 23.30 9.38 16.51
C ASP A 433 23.60 9.88 17.93
N ALA A 434 23.33 11.16 18.20
CA ALA A 434 23.51 11.76 19.53
C ALA A 434 22.58 11.17 20.61
N ARG A 435 21.43 10.62 20.23
CA ARG A 435 20.45 9.97 21.14
C ARG A 435 20.63 8.46 21.25
N GLY A 436 21.49 7.84 20.45
CA GLY A 436 21.58 6.38 20.30
C GLY A 436 20.31 5.76 19.69
N ALA A 437 19.70 6.48 18.74
CA ALA A 437 18.40 6.23 18.14
C ALA A 437 18.50 6.02 16.61
N HIS A 438 17.39 5.70 15.97
CA HIS A 438 17.27 5.48 14.53
C HIS A 438 16.55 6.63 13.81
N LEU A 439 16.82 6.84 12.52
CA LEU A 439 16.25 7.91 11.71
C LEU A 439 15.13 7.37 10.81
N MET A 440 13.90 7.83 11.04
CA MET A 440 12.77 7.62 10.14
C MET A 440 12.40 8.90 9.42
N VAL A 441 12.28 8.88 8.10
CA VAL A 441 11.77 9.99 7.29
C VAL A 441 10.27 9.77 7.05
N VAL A 442 9.42 10.71 7.45
CA VAL A 442 7.95 10.62 7.41
C VAL A 442 7.40 11.64 6.42
N THR A 443 6.48 11.24 5.54
CA THR A 443 6.08 12.09 4.41
C THR A 443 4.68 11.77 3.84
N PHE A 444 4.18 12.49 2.82
CA PHE A 444 2.73 12.61 2.47
C PHE A 444 2.33 12.52 0.96
N THR A 445 1.59 11.47 0.50
CA THR A 445 1.28 11.17 -0.94
C THR A 445 -0.22 11.08 -1.27
N PRO A 446 -0.70 11.65 -2.39
CA PRO A 446 0.00 12.60 -3.25
C PRO A 446 0.36 13.87 -2.47
N ASP A 447 1.20 14.75 -3.02
CA ASP A 447 1.68 15.91 -2.27
C ASP A 447 0.51 16.71 -1.65
N PRO A 448 0.56 17.10 -0.36
CA PRO A 448 -0.52 17.83 0.31
C PRO A 448 -0.99 19.07 -0.44
N ALA A 449 -0.10 19.79 -1.14
CA ALA A 449 -0.48 20.95 -1.93
C ALA A 449 -1.28 20.58 -3.19
N ARG A 450 -1.19 19.33 -3.69
CA ARG A 450 -2.08 18.82 -4.74
C ARG A 450 -3.47 18.48 -4.19
N VAL A 451 -3.55 17.90 -2.99
CA VAL A 451 -4.83 17.51 -2.36
C VAL A 451 -5.60 18.73 -1.87
N LEU A 452 -4.91 19.72 -1.31
CA LEU A 452 -5.50 20.95 -0.79
C LEU A 452 -5.68 22.05 -1.86
N GLY A 453 -4.98 21.95 -2.99
CA GLY A 453 -4.93 23.01 -4.03
C GLY A 453 -5.94 22.90 -5.17
N GLY A 454 -6.60 21.75 -5.34
CA GLY A 454 -7.57 21.53 -6.43
C GLY A 454 -6.95 21.73 -7.82
N GLU A 455 -7.68 22.34 -8.76
CA GLU A 455 -7.17 22.66 -10.11
C GLU A 455 -6.01 23.68 -10.09
N GLY A 456 -5.88 24.47 -9.02
CA GLY A 456 -4.76 25.39 -8.78
C GLY A 456 -3.51 24.73 -8.20
N ALA A 457 -3.50 23.39 -8.04
CA ALA A 457 -2.41 22.64 -7.46
C ALA A 457 -1.05 22.91 -8.13
N PRO A 458 0.05 23.05 -7.36
CA PRO A 458 1.37 23.18 -7.92
C PRO A 458 1.83 21.85 -8.54
N ARG A 459 2.41 21.91 -9.74
CA ARG A 459 2.97 20.75 -10.44
C ARG A 459 4.18 20.17 -9.68
N ASP A 460 4.25 18.83 -9.61
CA ASP A 460 5.30 18.10 -8.90
C ASP A 460 6.68 18.30 -9.55
N LEU A 461 7.70 18.53 -8.73
CA LEU A 461 9.10 18.54 -9.15
C LEU A 461 9.63 17.11 -9.35
N LEU A 462 9.02 16.13 -8.69
CA LEU A 462 9.32 14.71 -8.89
C LEU A 462 8.04 13.88 -8.71
N PRO A 463 7.69 12.94 -9.60
CA PRO A 463 6.48 12.14 -9.45
C PRO A 463 6.56 11.30 -8.17
N ALA A 464 5.45 11.21 -7.42
CA ALA A 464 5.36 10.48 -6.15
C ALA A 464 6.06 9.11 -6.19
N GLY A 465 5.85 8.33 -7.26
CA GLY A 465 6.38 6.97 -7.46
C GLY A 465 7.89 6.81 -7.24
N GLU A 466 8.69 7.72 -7.79
CA GLU A 466 10.16 7.62 -7.79
C GLU A 466 10.76 7.89 -6.41
N ARG A 467 9.95 8.38 -5.46
CA ARG A 467 10.45 9.16 -4.35
C ARG A 467 11.12 8.34 -3.23
N PRO A 468 10.57 7.21 -2.70
CA PRO A 468 11.17 6.50 -1.56
C PRO A 468 12.51 5.89 -1.92
N ALA A 469 12.54 5.23 -3.08
CA ALA A 469 13.73 4.62 -3.64
C ALA A 469 14.89 5.61 -3.71
N LEU A 470 14.59 6.87 -4.05
CA LEU A 470 15.60 7.92 -4.12
C LEU A 470 15.91 8.59 -2.77
N ILE A 471 15.03 8.62 -1.73
CA ILE A 471 15.47 8.95 -0.35
C ILE A 471 16.48 7.89 0.10
N GLN A 472 16.04 6.63 0.04
CA GLN A 472 16.67 5.46 0.64
C GLN A 472 17.98 5.08 -0.07
N ALA A 473 18.12 5.40 -1.35
CA ALA A 473 19.38 5.25 -2.09
C ALA A 473 20.32 6.47 -1.99
N SER A 474 19.84 7.63 -1.52
CA SER A 474 20.66 8.86 -1.44
C SER A 474 21.20 9.18 -0.04
N TRP A 475 20.50 8.77 1.03
CA TRP A 475 20.78 9.21 2.39
C TRP A 475 20.76 8.07 3.41
N ASP A 476 21.53 8.26 4.48
CA ASP A 476 21.70 7.32 5.59
C ASP A 476 20.47 7.34 6.53
N VAL A 477 19.37 6.74 6.06
CA VAL A 477 18.08 6.66 6.75
C VAL A 477 17.76 5.22 7.13
N ASP A 478 17.32 5.00 8.37
CA ASP A 478 16.95 3.67 8.86
C ASP A 478 15.53 3.24 8.38
N ALA A 479 14.66 4.20 8.05
CA ALA A 479 13.27 3.97 7.62
C ALA A 479 12.67 5.13 6.80
N VAL A 480 11.65 4.84 5.98
CA VAL A 480 10.84 5.81 5.24
C VAL A 480 9.33 5.52 5.41
N LEU A 481 8.65 6.31 6.25
CA LEU A 481 7.21 6.23 6.49
C LEU A 481 6.43 7.02 5.43
N VAL A 482 5.53 6.34 4.70
CA VAL A 482 4.89 6.81 3.46
C VAL A 482 3.39 7.01 3.72
N VAL A 483 3.02 8.15 4.31
CA VAL A 483 1.62 8.41 4.70
C VAL A 483 0.79 8.85 3.50
N ASP A 484 -0.36 8.22 3.30
CA ASP A 484 -1.30 8.63 2.25
C ASP A 484 -2.01 9.92 2.66
N PHE A 485 -1.72 11.02 1.97
CA PHE A 485 -2.37 12.30 2.20
C PHE A 485 -3.74 12.32 1.56
N THR A 486 -4.73 11.98 2.38
CA THR A 486 -6.15 12.06 2.05
C THR A 486 -6.77 13.29 2.71
N PRO A 487 -7.95 13.77 2.27
CA PRO A 487 -8.72 14.78 3.01
C PRO A 487 -8.98 14.40 4.47
N GLN A 488 -9.03 13.10 4.78
CA GLN A 488 -9.16 12.54 6.13
C GLN A 488 -7.88 12.75 6.96
N VAL A 489 -6.70 12.45 6.41
CA VAL A 489 -5.40 12.73 7.07
C VAL A 489 -5.18 14.24 7.21
N ALA A 490 -5.62 15.05 6.24
CA ALA A 490 -5.62 16.51 6.33
C ALA A 490 -6.54 17.06 7.44
N ALA A 491 -7.50 16.27 7.92
CA ALA A 491 -8.43 16.61 9.00
C ALA A 491 -8.06 15.98 10.37
N LEU A 492 -6.99 15.18 10.45
CA LEU A 492 -6.57 14.52 11.69
C LEU A 492 -5.88 15.53 12.64
N PRO A 493 -6.22 15.59 13.95
CA PRO A 493 -5.47 16.40 14.91
C PRO A 493 -4.00 15.95 15.03
N TYR A 494 -3.07 16.90 15.16
CA TYR A 494 -1.63 16.60 15.16
C TYR A 494 -1.20 15.78 16.39
N GLU A 495 -1.90 15.90 17.51
CA GLU A 495 -1.68 15.08 18.71
C GLU A 495 -1.97 13.61 18.44
N ARG A 496 -3.04 13.32 17.68
CA ARG A 496 -3.34 11.95 17.23
C ARG A 496 -2.31 11.47 16.22
N PHE A 497 -1.87 12.32 15.29
CA PHE A 497 -0.81 11.93 14.35
C PHE A 497 0.47 11.49 15.09
N VAL A 498 0.97 12.25 16.07
CA VAL A 498 2.21 11.84 16.75
C VAL A 498 2.00 10.57 17.61
N ARG A 499 0.87 10.46 18.33
CA ARG A 499 0.63 9.33 19.24
C ARG A 499 0.21 8.04 18.53
N GLU A 500 -0.69 8.15 17.56
CA GLU A 500 -1.39 7.03 16.92
C GLU A 500 -0.73 6.66 15.58
N VAL A 501 -0.28 7.65 14.79
CA VAL A 501 0.38 7.41 13.49
C VAL A 501 1.89 7.16 13.62
N LEU A 502 2.61 7.87 14.50
CA LEU A 502 4.07 7.63 14.69
C LEU A 502 4.37 6.63 15.80
N GLY A 503 3.66 6.71 16.93
CA GLY A 503 3.80 5.78 18.06
C GLY A 503 3.52 4.31 17.71
N ALA A 504 2.75 4.08 16.63
CA ALA A 504 2.54 2.76 16.03
C ALA A 504 3.84 2.04 15.60
N TYR A 505 4.80 2.79 15.06
CA TYR A 505 6.01 2.23 14.45
C TYR A 505 7.26 2.36 15.33
N CYS A 506 7.27 3.33 16.24
CA CYS A 506 8.48 3.69 16.97
C CYS A 506 8.21 4.36 18.33
N THR A 507 9.15 4.23 19.25
CA THR A 507 9.25 5.16 20.38
C THR A 507 9.85 6.47 19.87
N VAL A 508 9.00 7.45 19.54
CA VAL A 508 9.43 8.80 19.17
C VAL A 508 10.24 9.39 20.33
N VAL A 509 11.48 9.80 20.07
CA VAL A 509 12.33 10.53 21.04
C VAL A 509 12.73 11.92 20.58
N SER A 510 12.51 12.25 19.29
CA SER A 510 12.52 13.62 18.79
C SER A 510 11.78 13.73 17.45
N LEU A 511 11.08 14.84 17.23
CA LEU A 511 10.57 15.24 15.92
C LEU A 511 11.46 16.34 15.34
N VAL A 512 11.93 16.16 14.11
CA VAL A 512 12.78 17.13 13.41
C VAL A 512 12.05 17.60 12.15
N VAL A 513 11.67 18.87 12.13
CA VAL A 513 10.73 19.43 11.14
C VAL A 513 11.18 20.82 10.69
N GLY A 514 10.59 21.40 9.64
CA GLY A 514 10.87 22.79 9.26
C GLY A 514 10.39 23.77 10.33
N GLU A 515 10.99 24.97 10.43
CA GLU A 515 10.51 26.02 11.33
C GLU A 515 9.11 26.53 10.96
N ASP A 516 8.73 26.42 9.70
CA ASP A 516 7.43 26.72 9.10
C ASP A 516 6.49 25.49 9.02
N PHE A 517 6.89 24.35 9.60
CA PHE A 517 6.11 23.12 9.53
C PHE A 517 4.84 23.18 10.38
N CYS A 518 3.74 22.79 9.74
CA CYS A 518 2.42 22.63 10.35
C CYS A 518 1.88 21.23 10.04
N LEU A 519 1.30 20.59 11.05
CA LEU A 519 0.73 19.25 10.99
C LEU A 519 -0.77 19.24 11.33
N GLY A 520 -1.49 18.29 10.74
CA GLY A 520 -2.88 17.99 11.08
C GLY A 520 -3.90 19.06 10.71
N ALA A 521 -5.11 18.91 11.27
CA ALA A 521 -6.30 19.70 10.98
C ALA A 521 -6.02 21.22 10.89
N GLY A 522 -6.23 21.78 9.70
CA GLY A 522 -6.03 23.22 9.44
C GLY A 522 -4.61 23.74 9.66
N GLY A 523 -3.61 22.87 9.81
CA GLY A 523 -2.24 23.22 10.17
C GLY A 523 -2.04 23.60 11.64
N ALA A 524 -2.95 23.22 12.55
CA ALA A 524 -2.88 23.59 13.96
C ALA A 524 -1.59 23.11 14.68
N GLY A 525 -1.02 21.99 14.24
CA GLY A 525 0.21 21.39 14.76
C GLY A 525 1.47 22.12 14.31
N THR A 526 1.60 23.39 14.69
CA THR A 526 2.84 24.17 14.52
C THR A 526 3.98 23.58 15.38
N VAL A 527 5.23 23.94 15.07
CA VAL A 527 6.41 23.59 15.90
C VAL A 527 6.22 23.92 17.39
N ALA A 528 5.55 25.03 17.72
CA ALA A 528 5.29 25.41 19.11
C ALA A 528 4.24 24.51 19.78
N ALA A 529 3.17 24.15 19.07
CA ALA A 529 2.16 23.20 19.56
C ALA A 529 2.74 21.78 19.73
N LEU A 530 3.58 21.35 18.79
CA LEU A 530 4.31 20.08 18.85
C LEU A 530 5.30 20.02 20.03
N ARG A 531 5.96 21.12 20.40
CA ARG A 531 6.77 21.20 21.64
C ARG A 531 5.92 21.02 22.89
N ALA A 532 4.80 21.73 22.99
CA ALA A 532 3.86 21.62 24.11
C ALA A 532 3.12 20.27 24.17
N LEU A 533 3.24 19.43 23.15
CA LEU A 533 2.86 18.01 23.15
C LEU A 533 4.03 17.14 23.64
N GLY A 534 5.22 17.32 23.08
CA GLY A 534 6.44 16.60 23.47
C GLY A 534 6.82 16.74 24.95
N GLU A 535 6.61 17.92 25.54
CA GLU A 535 6.76 18.17 26.99
C GLU A 535 5.86 17.29 27.87
N LYS A 536 4.73 16.82 27.35
CA LYS A 536 3.77 15.94 28.07
C LYS A 536 4.01 14.47 27.78
N ASP A 537 4.46 14.17 26.56
CA ASP A 537 4.55 12.81 26.00
C ASP A 537 5.97 12.22 26.05
N GLY A 538 6.99 13.02 26.39
CA GLY A 538 8.36 12.56 26.62
C GLY A 538 9.30 12.61 25.40
N PHE A 539 9.03 13.46 24.41
CA PHE A 539 9.86 13.61 23.21
C PHE A 539 10.22 15.08 22.91
N ASP A 540 11.38 15.32 22.30
CA ASP A 540 11.79 16.68 21.90
C ASP A 540 11.22 17.09 20.54
N VAL A 541 11.15 18.40 20.26
CA VAL A 541 10.79 18.91 18.93
C VAL A 541 11.74 20.01 18.45
N THR A 542 12.52 19.65 17.43
CA THR A 542 13.47 20.52 16.73
C THR A 542 12.82 21.05 15.45
N GLY A 543 12.23 22.25 15.53
CA GLY A 543 12.03 23.08 14.35
C GLY A 543 13.38 23.57 13.83
N VAL A 544 13.75 23.12 12.65
CA VAL A 544 14.99 23.44 11.93
C VAL A 544 14.73 24.66 11.05
N PRO A 545 15.54 25.73 11.18
CA PRO A 545 15.41 26.89 10.29
C PRO A 545 15.48 26.49 8.83
N LEU A 546 14.64 27.09 7.99
CA LEU A 546 14.75 26.93 6.56
C LEU A 546 16.15 27.41 6.17
N MET A 547 16.97 26.49 5.67
CA MET A 547 18.17 26.86 4.94
C MET A 547 17.72 27.63 3.68
N ARG A 548 18.60 28.46 3.10
CA ARG A 548 18.17 29.62 2.29
C ARG A 548 18.81 29.58 0.90
N ASP A 549 19.17 30.70 0.30
CA ASP A 549 20.12 30.89 -0.82
C ASP A 549 19.96 32.32 -1.32
N GLY A 550 21.06 33.05 -1.46
CA GLY A 550 21.05 34.43 -1.98
C GLY A 550 20.14 35.38 -1.17
N GLY A 551 19.86 35.05 0.09
CA GLY A 551 18.95 35.81 0.96
C GLY A 551 17.52 35.27 1.10
N ALA A 552 17.11 34.18 0.42
CA ALA A 552 15.74 33.64 0.47
C ALA A 552 15.68 32.10 0.66
N PRO A 553 14.67 31.52 1.32
CA PRO A 553 14.51 30.05 1.44
C PRO A 553 14.54 29.33 0.08
N ILE A 554 14.88 28.04 0.04
CA ILE A 554 14.31 27.15 -0.98
C ILE A 554 13.11 26.42 -0.40
N THR A 555 12.02 26.55 -1.14
CA THR A 555 10.85 25.68 -1.08
C THR A 555 10.65 25.11 -2.48
N ALA A 556 9.86 24.04 -2.61
CA ALA A 556 9.46 23.53 -3.92
C ALA A 556 8.86 24.66 -4.80
N THR A 557 8.13 25.60 -4.19
CA THR A 557 7.61 26.82 -4.83
C THR A 557 8.69 27.68 -5.49
N ARG A 558 9.86 27.89 -4.84
CA ARG A 558 10.97 28.65 -5.44
C ARG A 558 11.56 27.92 -6.65
N ILE A 559 11.71 26.59 -6.58
CA ILE A 559 12.25 25.77 -7.68
C ILE A 559 11.28 25.78 -8.88
N ARG A 560 9.99 25.52 -8.65
CA ARG A 560 8.91 25.63 -9.65
C ARG A 560 8.93 27.01 -10.31
N GLY A 561 9.14 28.08 -9.53
CA GLY A 561 9.28 29.47 -10.01
C GLY A 561 10.56 29.80 -10.81
N LEU A 562 11.59 28.94 -10.78
CA LEU A 562 12.76 29.02 -11.68
C LEU A 562 12.55 28.21 -12.95
N LEU A 563 11.97 27.00 -12.85
CA LEU A 563 11.60 26.17 -13.99
C LEU A 563 10.62 26.91 -14.90
N ALA A 564 9.58 27.54 -14.34
CA ALA A 564 8.63 28.40 -15.05
C ALA A 564 9.27 29.65 -15.72
N LYS A 565 10.57 29.89 -15.52
CA LYS A 565 11.35 30.96 -16.17
C LYS A 565 12.50 30.40 -17.03
N GLY A 566 12.55 29.08 -17.24
CA GLY A 566 13.57 28.38 -18.02
C GLY A 566 14.96 28.30 -17.36
N ARG A 567 15.10 28.74 -16.10
CA ARG A 567 16.38 28.86 -15.39
C ARG A 567 16.82 27.51 -14.80
N VAL A 568 17.00 26.50 -15.67
CA VAL A 568 17.22 25.10 -15.27
C VAL A 568 18.53 24.86 -14.51
N GLU A 569 19.56 25.67 -14.75
CA GLU A 569 20.86 25.59 -14.08
C GLU A 569 20.79 26.11 -12.64
N GLU A 570 20.05 27.19 -12.43
CA GLU A 570 19.74 27.67 -11.08
C GLU A 570 18.79 26.70 -10.40
N ALA A 571 17.75 26.22 -11.09
CA ALA A 571 16.89 25.16 -10.58
C ALA A 571 17.72 23.91 -10.22
N ALA A 572 18.79 23.56 -10.95
CA ALA A 572 19.70 22.46 -10.64
C ALA A 572 20.62 22.75 -9.44
N SER A 573 21.15 23.97 -9.29
CA SER A 573 21.81 24.39 -8.04
C SER A 573 20.86 24.28 -6.84
N LEU A 574 19.59 24.63 -7.09
CA LEU A 574 18.44 24.55 -6.20
C LEU A 574 17.75 23.15 -6.20
N LEU A 575 18.33 22.12 -6.85
CA LEU A 575 17.83 20.72 -6.89
C LEU A 575 18.92 19.67 -6.58
N GLY A 576 20.21 20.05 -6.55
CA GLY A 576 21.37 19.17 -6.29
C GLY A 576 21.75 18.21 -7.42
N ARG A 577 20.85 18.07 -8.38
CA ARG A 577 20.94 17.32 -9.62
C ARG A 577 20.23 18.12 -10.70
N CYS A 578 20.44 17.75 -11.96
CA CYS A 578 19.67 18.31 -13.06
C CYS A 578 18.18 17.96 -12.94
N HIS A 579 17.30 18.90 -13.28
CA HIS A 579 15.85 18.64 -13.26
C HIS A 579 15.50 17.53 -14.26
N ARG A 580 14.55 16.65 -13.90
CA ARG A 580 14.20 15.47 -14.70
C ARG A 580 12.69 15.32 -14.79
N VAL A 581 12.18 15.10 -15.99
CA VAL A 581 10.79 14.69 -16.23
C VAL A 581 10.73 13.29 -16.83
N PHE A 582 9.56 12.69 -16.75
CA PHE A 582 9.28 11.30 -17.11
C PHE A 582 8.20 11.29 -18.18
N GLY A 583 8.26 10.37 -19.12
CA GLY A 583 7.30 10.30 -20.21
C GLY A 583 7.46 9.06 -21.09
N VAL A 584 6.67 8.99 -22.15
CA VAL A 584 6.71 7.91 -23.15
C VAL A 584 7.03 8.53 -24.51
N VAL A 585 7.85 7.85 -25.31
CA VAL A 585 8.16 8.29 -26.69
C VAL A 585 7.01 7.93 -27.63
N GLU A 586 6.55 8.89 -28.42
CA GLU A 586 5.41 8.75 -29.33
C GLU A 586 5.80 9.03 -30.79
N HIS A 587 4.93 8.64 -31.72
CA HIS A 587 5.15 8.85 -33.15
C HIS A 587 5.03 10.34 -33.49
N GLY A 588 6.12 10.95 -33.92
CA GLY A 588 6.11 12.31 -34.47
C GLY A 588 5.56 12.37 -35.91
N ARG A 589 5.32 13.58 -36.44
CA ARG A 589 4.83 13.80 -37.82
C ARG A 589 5.82 13.44 -38.94
N GLY A 590 7.00 12.90 -38.61
CA GLY A 590 8.06 12.52 -39.57
C GLY A 590 8.92 13.68 -40.10
N GLU A 591 8.48 14.92 -39.92
CA GLU A 591 9.10 16.14 -40.51
C GLU A 591 10.56 16.39 -40.10
N GLY A 592 11.00 15.90 -38.92
CA GLY A 592 12.39 16.04 -38.45
C GLY A 592 13.44 15.19 -39.18
N THR A 593 13.02 14.24 -40.02
CA THR A 593 13.94 13.29 -40.70
C THR A 593 14.90 13.95 -41.69
N GLY A 594 14.60 15.15 -42.18
CA GLY A 594 15.41 15.86 -43.18
C GLY A 594 16.83 16.24 -42.72
N PHE A 595 17.09 16.34 -41.41
CA PHE A 595 18.39 16.76 -40.87
C PHE A 595 19.29 15.60 -40.42
N GLY A 596 18.89 14.34 -40.61
CA GLY A 596 19.72 13.16 -40.36
C GLY A 596 19.96 12.79 -38.89
N PHE A 597 19.21 13.36 -37.94
CA PHE A 597 19.27 12.99 -36.51
C PHE A 597 17.95 12.35 -36.06
N PRO A 598 17.99 11.28 -35.24
CA PRO A 598 16.78 10.70 -34.66
C PRO A 598 16.22 11.59 -33.54
N THR A 599 14.91 11.79 -33.54
CA THR A 599 14.22 12.68 -32.60
C THR A 599 13.11 11.96 -31.87
N ALA A 600 13.24 11.85 -30.55
CA ALA A 600 12.22 11.32 -29.66
C ALA A 600 11.18 12.41 -29.35
N ASN A 601 9.93 12.18 -29.74
CA ASN A 601 8.80 13.02 -29.36
C ASN A 601 8.25 12.45 -28.05
N VAL A 602 8.18 13.24 -26.97
CA VAL A 602 7.88 12.71 -25.62
C VAL A 602 6.64 13.37 -25.06
N ARG A 603 5.60 12.57 -24.81
CA ARG A 603 4.47 12.96 -23.96
C ARG A 603 4.88 12.76 -22.50
N VAL A 604 4.88 13.85 -21.75
CA VAL A 604 5.35 13.92 -20.37
C VAL A 604 4.21 13.52 -19.43
N LEU A 605 4.51 12.84 -18.32
CA LEU A 605 3.51 12.46 -17.32
C LEU A 605 2.82 13.70 -16.74
N ASP A 606 1.49 13.63 -16.64
CA ASP A 606 0.67 14.77 -16.23
C ASP A 606 0.96 15.25 -14.80
N GLY A 607 0.91 16.58 -14.65
CA GLY A 607 1.14 17.24 -13.37
C GLY A 607 2.62 17.43 -13.01
N LEU A 608 3.57 17.08 -13.88
CA LEU A 608 5.00 17.38 -13.67
C LEU A 608 5.36 18.82 -14.03
N ALA A 609 6.27 19.41 -13.27
CA ALA A 609 6.80 20.75 -13.51
C ALA A 609 7.80 20.73 -14.68
N LEU A 610 7.33 21.02 -15.90
CA LEU A 610 8.23 21.30 -17.03
C LEU A 610 8.91 22.68 -16.85
N PRO A 611 10.14 22.85 -17.39
CA PRO A 611 10.68 24.19 -17.58
C PRO A 611 9.92 24.93 -18.69
N ALA A 612 10.08 26.26 -18.76
CA ALA A 612 9.42 27.12 -19.75
C ALA A 612 9.75 26.72 -21.21
N GLU A 613 8.88 27.13 -22.16
CA GLU A 613 9.11 26.91 -23.60
C GLU A 613 10.52 27.39 -24.01
N GLY A 614 11.27 26.55 -24.73
CA GLY A 614 12.66 26.83 -25.09
C GLY A 614 13.45 25.60 -25.51
N VAL A 615 14.70 25.81 -25.91
CA VAL A 615 15.64 24.74 -26.26
C VAL A 615 16.72 24.63 -25.20
N TYR A 616 16.96 23.40 -24.77
CA TYR A 616 17.84 23.00 -23.68
C TYR A 616 18.85 21.96 -24.18
N ALA A 617 19.96 21.80 -23.46
CA ALA A 617 20.83 20.64 -23.56
C ALA A 617 20.54 19.69 -22.40
N GLY A 618 20.66 18.39 -22.63
CA GLY A 618 20.41 17.39 -21.59
C GLY A 618 20.73 15.97 -22.01
N PHE A 619 20.14 15.03 -21.29
CA PHE A 619 20.22 13.59 -21.58
C PHE A 619 18.82 12.96 -21.61
N VAL A 620 18.63 11.99 -22.49
CA VAL A 620 17.46 11.09 -22.47
C VAL A 620 17.94 9.70 -22.06
N ASP A 621 17.59 9.31 -20.84
CA ASP A 621 17.72 7.93 -20.33
C ASP A 621 16.51 7.12 -20.81
N VAL A 622 16.76 5.89 -21.30
CA VAL A 622 15.76 5.06 -21.96
C VAL A 622 15.56 3.76 -21.19
N ASP A 623 14.31 3.37 -20.93
CA ASP A 623 14.00 2.11 -20.28
C ASP A 623 14.36 0.91 -21.17
N MET A 624 15.06 -0.08 -20.60
CA MET A 624 15.71 -1.17 -21.33
C MET A 624 14.71 -1.99 -22.15
N ALA A 625 15.03 -2.27 -23.41
CA ALA A 625 14.26 -3.16 -24.26
C ALA A 625 14.49 -4.63 -23.89
N PRO A 626 13.54 -5.54 -24.19
CA PRO A 626 13.72 -6.97 -23.97
C PRO A 626 14.95 -7.52 -24.71
N GLY A 627 15.96 -7.93 -23.96
CA GLY A 627 17.24 -8.44 -24.49
C GLY A 627 18.41 -7.46 -24.41
N GLU A 628 18.18 -6.18 -24.11
CA GLU A 628 19.27 -5.26 -23.72
C GLU A 628 19.80 -5.64 -22.33
N SER A 629 21.11 -5.82 -22.20
CA SER A 629 21.78 -6.11 -20.91
C SER A 629 22.20 -4.86 -20.13
N GLU A 630 21.96 -3.68 -20.70
CA GLU A 630 22.50 -2.38 -20.26
C GLU A 630 21.49 -1.27 -20.55
N ARG A 631 21.26 -0.39 -19.57
CA ARG A 631 20.51 0.86 -19.81
C ARG A 631 21.44 1.90 -20.44
N ARG A 632 20.90 2.82 -21.23
CA ARG A 632 21.69 3.83 -21.95
C ARG A 632 21.05 5.22 -21.87
N ALA A 633 21.90 6.22 -21.68
CA ALA A 633 21.51 7.64 -21.68
C ALA A 633 22.18 8.37 -22.86
N TYR A 634 21.38 9.04 -23.69
CA TYR A 634 21.83 9.68 -24.91
C TYR A 634 21.93 11.20 -24.73
N PRO A 635 23.04 11.86 -25.10
CA PRO A 635 23.12 13.32 -25.15
C PRO A 635 22.05 13.86 -26.09
N ALA A 636 21.36 14.94 -25.71
CA ALA A 636 20.22 15.44 -26.45
C ALA A 636 20.13 16.97 -26.48
N ALA A 637 19.65 17.49 -27.62
CA ALA A 637 19.07 18.83 -27.71
C ALA A 637 17.55 18.70 -27.52
N ILE A 638 16.99 19.40 -26.53
CA ILE A 638 15.62 19.20 -26.03
C ILE A 638 14.82 20.48 -26.24
N ASN A 639 13.81 20.43 -27.11
CA ASN A 639 12.85 21.49 -27.40
C ASN A 639 11.57 21.28 -26.57
N VAL A 640 11.17 22.26 -25.75
CA VAL A 640 10.03 22.16 -24.83
C VAL A 640 8.88 23.06 -25.31
N GLY A 641 7.67 22.51 -25.37
CA GLY A 641 6.47 23.15 -25.90
C GLY A 641 6.05 22.61 -27.27
N LYS A 642 4.74 22.64 -27.59
CA LYS A 642 4.23 22.26 -28.92
C LYS A 642 4.77 23.23 -29.99
N PRO A 643 5.29 22.76 -31.14
CA PRO A 643 5.60 23.63 -32.27
C PRO A 643 4.35 24.42 -32.70
N ARG A 644 4.42 25.75 -32.72
CA ARG A 644 3.27 26.64 -33.02
C ARG A 644 2.95 26.74 -34.52
N SER A 645 2.97 25.60 -35.20
CA SER A 645 2.77 25.42 -36.64
C SER A 645 1.58 24.48 -36.88
N PHE A 646 0.48 25.03 -37.40
CA PHE A 646 -0.71 24.29 -37.86
C PHE A 646 -1.48 23.49 -36.79
N SER A 647 -1.92 24.18 -35.73
CA SER A 647 -3.27 24.01 -35.12
C SER A 647 -3.52 25.07 -34.02
N PRO A 648 -4.31 26.14 -34.27
CA PRO A 648 -4.75 27.06 -33.23
C PRO A 648 -6.00 26.51 -32.53
N GLY A 649 -5.85 25.89 -31.35
CA GLY A 649 -6.99 25.48 -30.51
C GLY A 649 -6.73 24.40 -29.45
N GLU A 650 -5.66 23.59 -29.58
CA GLU A 650 -5.40 22.45 -28.67
C GLU A 650 -4.52 22.81 -27.47
N GLU A 651 -5.08 23.54 -26.51
CA GLU A 651 -4.56 23.56 -25.14
C GLU A 651 -4.75 22.18 -24.48
N GLY A 652 -3.81 21.76 -23.62
CA GLY A 652 -3.92 20.51 -22.87
C GLY A 652 -2.56 19.89 -22.49
N GLU A 653 -1.93 19.20 -23.44
CA GLU A 653 -0.91 18.18 -23.16
C GLU A 653 0.53 18.71 -23.00
N GLN A 654 1.26 18.16 -22.02
CA GLN A 654 2.67 18.45 -21.79
C GLN A 654 3.59 17.67 -22.75
N PHE A 655 4.18 18.39 -23.71
CA PHE A 655 4.96 17.80 -24.81
C PHE A 655 6.37 18.40 -24.91
N LEU A 656 7.35 17.56 -25.26
CA LEU A 656 8.70 17.97 -25.66
C LEU A 656 9.23 17.09 -26.80
N GLU A 657 10.28 17.58 -27.45
CA GLU A 657 10.94 16.96 -28.60
C GLU A 657 12.45 16.91 -28.32
N ALA A 658 13.09 15.74 -28.43
CA ALA A 658 14.48 15.52 -28.07
C ALA A 658 15.29 14.88 -29.20
N THR A 659 16.16 15.65 -29.84
CA THR A 659 17.10 15.17 -30.86
C THR A 659 18.28 14.46 -30.19
N LEU A 660 18.44 13.16 -30.45
CA LEU A 660 19.40 12.29 -29.77
C LEU A 660 20.71 12.14 -30.56
N LEU A 661 21.84 12.27 -29.88
CA LEU A 661 23.17 12.10 -30.49
C LEU A 661 23.69 10.67 -30.28
N GLY A 662 24.07 10.03 -31.38
CA GLY A 662 24.62 8.67 -31.37
C GLY A 662 23.65 7.59 -30.87
N PHE A 663 22.36 7.81 -31.10
CA PHE A 663 21.33 6.77 -31.08
C PHE A 663 21.06 6.30 -32.52
N GLU A 664 20.72 5.03 -32.70
CA GLU A 664 20.24 4.44 -33.95
C GLU A 664 19.12 3.44 -33.62
N GLY A 665 18.07 3.39 -34.45
CA GLY A 665 16.90 2.53 -34.25
C GLY A 665 15.62 3.28 -33.90
N ASP A 666 14.74 2.63 -33.16
CA ASP A 666 13.41 3.12 -32.77
C ASP A 666 13.23 3.12 -31.24
N LEU A 667 12.45 4.07 -30.74
CA LEU A 667 12.10 4.25 -29.33
C LEU A 667 10.59 4.32 -29.07
N TYR A 668 9.72 4.29 -30.09
CA TYR A 668 8.28 4.48 -29.90
C TYR A 668 7.69 3.48 -28.88
N GLY A 669 6.91 4.01 -27.93
CA GLY A 669 6.35 3.26 -26.81
C GLY A 669 7.31 3.00 -25.63
N ARG A 670 8.61 3.30 -25.72
CA ARG A 670 9.54 3.16 -24.59
C ARG A 670 9.35 4.30 -23.58
N GLY A 671 9.44 3.95 -22.30
CA GLY A 671 9.54 4.93 -21.20
C GLY A 671 10.90 5.63 -21.22
N VAL A 672 10.90 6.94 -20.93
CA VAL A 672 12.10 7.78 -20.96
C VAL A 672 12.16 8.77 -19.79
N ARG A 673 13.39 9.09 -19.37
CA ARG A 673 13.74 10.10 -18.37
C ARG A 673 14.54 11.22 -19.05
N VAL A 674 13.91 12.38 -19.18
CA VAL A 674 14.46 13.55 -19.88
C VAL A 674 15.05 14.49 -18.83
N THR A 675 16.36 14.65 -18.85
CA THR A 675 17.14 15.35 -17.80
C THR A 675 17.73 16.65 -18.36
N PHE A 676 17.30 17.81 -17.84
CA PHE A 676 17.67 19.14 -18.31
C PHE A 676 18.97 19.64 -17.66
N VAL A 677 20.03 19.80 -18.45
CA VAL A 677 21.36 20.21 -17.96
C VAL A 677 21.61 21.71 -18.13
N ARG A 678 21.16 22.31 -19.23
CA ARG A 678 21.42 23.73 -19.56
C ARG A 678 20.33 24.34 -20.45
N TRP A 679 20.02 25.62 -20.29
CA TRP A 679 19.27 26.41 -21.27
C TRP A 679 20.19 26.84 -22.43
N LEU A 680 19.72 26.68 -23.67
CA LEU A 680 20.47 27.09 -24.87
C LEU A 680 19.88 28.35 -25.50
N ARG A 681 18.55 28.40 -25.70
CA ARG A 681 17.86 29.55 -26.32
C ARG A 681 16.35 29.53 -26.09
N ALA A 682 15.73 30.69 -26.26
CA ALA A 682 14.28 30.83 -26.34
C ALA A 682 13.70 30.19 -27.63
N PRO A 683 12.39 29.92 -27.67
CA PRO A 683 11.67 29.66 -28.92
C PRO A 683 11.76 30.88 -29.84
N ARG A 684 11.91 30.64 -31.15
CA ARG A 684 11.79 31.68 -32.16
C ARG A 684 11.23 31.10 -33.45
N ARG A 685 10.57 31.95 -34.25
CA ARG A 685 10.32 31.67 -35.67
C ARG A 685 11.61 31.88 -36.46
N PHE A 686 11.67 31.28 -37.64
CA PHE A 686 12.78 31.38 -38.57
C PHE A 686 12.20 31.82 -39.92
N ASP A 687 12.88 32.75 -40.58
CA ASP A 687 12.38 33.33 -41.83
C ASP A 687 12.84 32.53 -43.07
N SER A 688 13.65 31.47 -42.85
CA SER A 688 14.14 30.53 -43.87
C SER A 688 14.50 29.16 -43.26
N VAL A 689 14.51 28.11 -44.09
CA VAL A 689 14.85 26.74 -43.65
C VAL A 689 16.35 26.65 -43.30
N GLU A 690 17.18 27.36 -44.05
CA GLU A 690 18.63 27.45 -43.89
C GLU A 690 19.03 28.14 -42.58
N GLU A 691 18.19 29.02 -42.04
CA GLU A 691 18.39 29.63 -40.72
C GLU A 691 17.93 28.71 -39.59
N LEU A 692 16.81 28.00 -39.76
CA LEU A 692 16.35 26.93 -38.86
C LEU A 692 17.44 25.86 -38.74
N GLU A 693 17.90 25.30 -39.86
CA GLU A 693 18.94 24.27 -39.94
C GLU A 693 20.22 24.72 -39.23
N ARG A 694 20.79 25.87 -39.63
CA ARG A 694 22.00 26.45 -39.00
C ARG A 694 21.84 26.65 -37.50
N THR A 695 20.65 27.02 -37.04
CA THR A 695 20.36 27.19 -35.62
C THR A 695 20.22 25.85 -34.91
N VAL A 696 19.59 24.83 -35.51
CA VAL A 696 19.47 23.47 -34.97
C VAL A 696 20.83 22.81 -34.86
N LEU A 697 21.61 22.81 -35.95
CA LEU A 697 22.98 22.29 -36.00
C LEU A 697 23.87 22.96 -34.93
N SER A 698 23.77 24.28 -34.74
CA SER A 698 24.53 24.97 -33.67
C SER A 698 24.19 24.48 -32.25
N ASN A 699 22.92 24.12 -31.97
CA ASN A 699 22.54 23.51 -30.69
C ASN A 699 23.09 22.08 -30.57
N VAL A 700 22.97 21.27 -31.63
CA VAL A 700 23.50 19.89 -31.69
C VAL A 700 25.03 19.89 -31.54
N ASP A 701 25.74 20.82 -32.17
CA ASP A 701 27.19 21.00 -32.07
C ASP A 701 27.62 21.48 -30.67
N TRP A 702 26.77 22.21 -29.95
CA TRP A 702 27.00 22.54 -28.55
C TRP A 702 26.88 21.29 -27.67
N VAL A 703 25.82 20.51 -27.84
CA VAL A 703 25.60 19.24 -27.14
C VAL A 703 26.73 18.26 -27.45
N ARG A 704 27.10 18.08 -28.71
CA ARG A 704 28.17 17.16 -29.14
C ARG A 704 29.51 17.48 -28.46
N ARG A 705 29.88 18.76 -28.40
CA ARG A 705 31.14 19.22 -27.78
C ARG A 705 31.15 19.22 -26.26
N THR A 706 29.98 19.25 -25.60
CA THR A 706 29.89 19.46 -24.14
C THR A 706 29.37 18.25 -23.37
N LEU A 707 28.44 17.49 -23.96
CA LEU A 707 27.81 16.30 -23.37
C LEU A 707 28.19 15.00 -24.08
N GLY A 708 28.83 15.08 -25.24
CA GLY A 708 29.31 13.94 -26.03
C GLY A 708 28.44 13.59 -27.24
N GLU A 709 28.88 12.60 -28.00
CA GLU A 709 28.34 12.24 -29.32
C GLU A 709 27.71 10.83 -29.40
N LYS A 710 27.75 10.07 -28.31
CA LYS A 710 27.34 8.65 -28.24
C LYS A 710 26.55 8.39 -26.96
N GLY A 711 25.63 7.42 -27.01
CA GLY A 711 24.92 6.94 -25.81
C GLY A 711 25.86 6.35 -24.76
N VAL A 712 25.76 6.83 -23.52
CA VAL A 712 26.55 6.37 -22.37
C VAL A 712 25.91 5.13 -21.77
N VAL A 713 26.74 4.10 -21.53
CA VAL A 713 26.34 2.81 -20.95
C VAL A 713 26.25 2.92 -19.43
N LEU A 714 25.10 2.52 -18.87
CA LEU A 714 24.83 2.53 -17.44
C LEU A 714 25.03 1.11 -16.85
N GLN A 715 26.22 0.52 -17.05
CA GLN A 715 26.61 -0.73 -16.37
C GLN A 715 26.94 -0.44 -14.89
N ARG A 716 26.21 -1.07 -13.94
CA ARG A 716 26.60 -1.29 -12.52
C ARG A 716 27.39 -0.14 -11.83
N VAL A 717 27.01 1.11 -12.06
CA VAL A 717 27.65 2.31 -11.47
C VAL A 717 26.53 3.25 -10.97
N PRO A 718 26.72 4.03 -9.88
CA PRO A 718 25.71 4.95 -9.36
C PRO A 718 25.43 6.12 -10.33
N ASP A 719 24.40 6.93 -10.06
CA ASP A 719 24.14 8.17 -10.81
C ASP A 719 25.43 9.02 -10.90
N PHE A 720 25.91 9.25 -12.13
CA PHE A 720 27.27 9.70 -12.40
C PHE A 720 27.59 11.08 -11.82
N SER A 721 28.76 11.21 -11.20
CA SER A 721 29.29 12.49 -10.73
C SER A 721 29.59 13.43 -11.90
N LEU A 722 29.10 14.67 -11.81
CA LEU A 722 29.37 15.73 -12.79
C LEU A 722 30.87 15.96 -13.03
N CYS A 723 31.72 15.67 -12.03
CA CYS A 723 33.18 15.81 -12.16
C CYS A 723 33.79 14.80 -13.13
N GLU A 724 33.29 13.56 -13.19
CA GLU A 724 33.83 12.55 -14.09
C GLU A 724 33.35 12.77 -15.54
N LEU A 725 32.10 13.20 -15.72
CA LEU A 725 31.61 13.69 -17.02
C LEU A 725 32.42 14.89 -17.52
N VAL A 726 32.81 15.82 -16.64
CA VAL A 726 33.68 16.96 -16.99
C VAL A 726 35.12 16.53 -17.28
N ALA A 727 35.68 15.54 -16.57
CA ALA A 727 37.03 15.03 -16.84
C ALA A 727 37.08 14.22 -18.16
N ARG A 728 36.09 13.35 -18.41
CA ARG A 728 35.96 12.58 -19.66
C ARG A 728 35.70 13.48 -20.88
N SER A 729 34.86 14.50 -20.76
CA SER A 729 34.63 15.49 -21.85
C SER A 729 35.83 16.42 -22.13
N ARG A 730 36.86 16.42 -21.29
CA ARG A 730 38.16 17.08 -21.52
C ARG A 730 39.28 16.14 -21.95
N GLY A 731 39.07 14.82 -21.92
CA GLY A 731 40.13 13.83 -22.14
C GLY A 731 41.14 13.71 -20.97
N GLU A 732 40.77 14.16 -19.77
CA GLU A 732 41.64 14.12 -18.57
C GLU A 732 41.72 12.72 -17.92
N VAL A 733 40.90 11.76 -18.36
CA VAL A 733 40.90 10.35 -17.93
C VAL A 733 40.72 9.44 -19.15
N ALA A 734 41.44 8.31 -19.21
CA ALA A 734 41.33 7.33 -20.28
C ALA A 734 39.98 6.57 -20.27
N SER A 735 39.64 5.96 -21.41
CA SER A 735 38.33 5.36 -21.73
C SER A 735 37.86 4.27 -20.74
#